data_AF-A0A946EY93-F1
#
_entry.id   AF-A0A946EY93-F1
#
_cell.length_a   1.000
_cell.length_b   1.000
_cell.length_c   1.000
_cell.angle_alpha   90.00
_cell.angle_beta   90.00
_cell.angle_gamma   90.00
#
_symmetry.space_group_name_H-M   'P 1'
#
loop_
_entity.id
_entity.type
_entity.pdbx_description
1 polymer ?
#
loop_
_entity_poly.entity_id
_entity_poly.type
_entity_poly.pdbx_seq_one_letter_code
_entity_poly.pdbx_strand_id
1 'polypeptide(L)'
;MNYKANRNEFGSLFCLLWSVLVVASTGFASGELVNDGCTNPFACNYDEAATDDDGSCEYLSCIGCMNEFACNYDSLAIYPDASCEYFSCAGCTAPLACNYDIQAIVPDEASCDFESCAGCTDFTACNFDPEATLSTPVTCEYPQPDYDCSGNLQGCVNCAPVFLFDFEPDTVACLSEFTSGPNSEIVAIDPSTGDTIEVGYLFAEQVESYQLNLASTSEGAGPDGAIRLFGLAEQLGLANSDYFVESFPLIVTRYSNGIARVTGQVSDAENPNLKWNLHLVLEDAQLGNDWLAENPDHDFVTSFGCVADTANWVTYRLDNTQSYLIGGGGYEGSWLQLSHMPYEESKRFQLGEGGNGVNCEYGLGGWFAWEGAILGQSVMGMSGDLVVDLGTDIIVDVPCGSEFTAEFYNALNPNSGEYTEAVQFTYAEDTTAPNMESSCENTVSLCFEPNIGVAFPEPCSFEEDNCGGALEISFTEAVVSGNPNAGNLDPFEIERTYEASDCSGNATTFTQTLSFAGENCDGTEDVLDSPFGLTSESQTSEEFSGAQLQQNTPASHSRKTSSIAPNPTESTSTLKLERWESEKTVIRVFNLAGKEAMPSITIAESESNASALIPMNASALIPGCYLVRIESASAVETIRWVVSR
;
A
#
# COMPACT_ATOMS: atom_id res chain seq x y z
N MET A 1 27.57 10.88 40.32
CA MET A 1 28.59 10.20 41.15
C MET A 1 29.97 10.56 40.60
N ASN A 2 30.81 11.11 41.49
CA ASN A 2 32.27 11.36 41.45
C ASN A 2 33.01 11.35 40.09
N TYR A 3 33.46 12.50 39.56
CA TYR A 3 34.72 13.24 39.88
C TYR A 3 36.00 12.49 39.41
N LYS A 4 36.99 13.07 38.71
CA LYS A 4 37.27 14.45 38.30
C LYS A 4 38.47 14.45 37.34
N ALA A 5 38.49 15.39 36.40
CA ALA A 5 39.71 15.88 35.74
C ALA A 5 40.59 16.70 36.71
N ASN A 6 41.90 16.81 36.41
CA ASN A 6 42.85 17.88 36.77
C ASN A 6 44.16 17.58 36.00
N ARG A 7 44.78 18.39 35.14
CA ARG A 7 45.20 19.82 35.16
C ARG A 7 46.17 20.24 36.27
N ASN A 8 47.16 21.02 35.83
CA ASN A 8 48.14 21.89 36.53
C ASN A 8 49.47 21.21 36.90
N GLU A 9 50.67 21.65 36.51
CA GLU A 9 51.36 22.96 36.34
C GLU A 9 52.63 22.94 37.23
N PHE A 10 53.59 23.83 36.93
CA PHE A 10 54.89 24.09 37.59
C PHE A 10 56.05 23.14 37.20
N GLY A 11 57.25 23.57 36.83
CA GLY A 11 57.86 24.90 36.86
C GLY A 11 59.31 24.80 37.36
N SER A 12 60.26 25.32 36.56
CA SER A 12 61.48 26.01 36.99
C SER A 12 62.69 25.25 37.62
N LEU A 13 63.84 25.46 36.94
CA LEU A 13 65.20 25.78 37.45
C LEU A 13 66.03 24.80 38.31
N PHE A 14 67.20 24.47 37.73
CA PHE A 14 68.57 24.60 38.25
C PHE A 14 68.94 24.06 39.65
N CYS A 15 69.83 23.05 39.68
CA CYS A 15 70.98 22.97 40.61
C CYS A 15 71.96 21.88 40.11
N LEU A 16 73.13 22.29 39.61
CA LEU A 16 74.43 22.19 40.31
C LEU A 16 74.92 20.76 40.57
N LEU A 17 75.94 20.34 39.81
CA LEU A 17 77.10 19.68 40.41
C LEU A 17 78.35 20.00 39.58
N TRP A 18 79.24 20.71 40.25
CA TRP A 18 80.63 20.96 39.90
C TRP A 18 81.43 19.66 39.80
N SER A 19 82.30 19.58 38.80
CA SER A 19 83.66 19.05 39.00
C SER A 19 84.63 19.79 38.07
N VAL A 20 85.50 20.56 38.72
CA VAL A 20 86.63 21.28 38.13
C VAL A 20 87.71 20.27 37.76
N LEU A 21 88.29 20.36 36.55
CA LEU A 21 89.73 20.19 36.40
C LEU A 21 90.29 21.02 35.23
N VAL A 22 91.27 21.83 35.58
CA VAL A 22 92.02 22.80 34.78
C VAL A 22 92.96 22.10 33.82
N VAL A 23 93.05 22.54 32.55
CA VAL A 23 94.33 22.64 31.83
C VAL A 23 94.36 23.88 30.91
N ALA A 24 95.53 24.51 30.94
CA ALA A 24 96.04 25.74 30.35
C ALA A 24 95.68 26.11 28.90
N SER A 25 95.65 27.42 28.69
CA SER A 25 95.79 28.11 27.41
C SER A 25 97.23 28.04 26.85
N THR A 26 97.37 27.57 25.62
CA THR A 26 98.37 28.00 24.61
C THR A 26 97.74 27.66 23.25
N GLY A 27 97.49 28.59 22.35
CA GLY A 27 98.49 29.19 21.49
C GLY A 27 98.06 28.93 20.04
N PHE A 28 98.02 29.99 19.22
CA PHE A 28 97.60 29.97 17.82
C PHE A 28 98.33 28.89 17.02
N ALA A 29 97.56 28.09 16.30
CA ALA A 29 97.96 27.55 15.01
C ALA A 29 96.71 27.63 14.14
N SER A 30 96.81 28.36 13.02
CA SER A 30 95.95 28.16 11.86
C SER A 30 96.18 26.75 11.33
N GLY A 31 95.64 25.76 12.04
CA GLY A 31 95.22 24.53 11.41
C GLY A 31 93.94 24.93 10.69
N GLU A 32 94.00 24.94 9.36
CA GLU A 32 92.83 24.60 8.55
C GLU A 32 92.13 23.47 9.31
N LEU A 33 90.88 23.69 9.75
CA LEU A 33 90.09 22.60 10.29
C LEU A 33 89.91 21.69 9.08
N VAL A 34 90.86 20.78 8.90
CA VAL A 34 90.81 19.71 7.92
C VAL A 34 89.57 18.92 8.32
N ASN A 35 88.48 19.24 7.63
CA ASN A 35 87.25 18.51 7.78
C ASN A 35 87.32 17.44 6.70
N ASP A 36 87.88 16.31 7.11
CA ASP A 36 88.05 15.11 6.30
C ASP A 36 86.67 14.55 5.95
N GLY A 37 86.39 14.39 4.65
CA GLY A 37 85.14 13.83 4.15
C GLY A 37 85.08 13.87 2.63
N CYS A 38 83.98 13.40 2.03
CA CYS A 38 83.90 13.40 0.57
C CYS A 38 83.63 14.81 0.01
N THR A 39 84.59 15.34 -0.75
CA THR A 39 84.49 16.69 -1.37
C THR A 39 83.91 16.69 -2.78
N ASN A 40 83.64 15.52 -3.37
CA ASN A 40 83.08 15.43 -4.72
C ASN A 40 81.54 15.61 -4.72
N PRO A 41 80.98 16.67 -5.34
CA PRO A 41 79.54 16.92 -5.35
C PRO A 41 78.71 15.87 -6.12
N PHE A 42 79.36 14.99 -6.88
CA PHE A 42 78.70 13.86 -7.56
C PHE A 42 78.70 12.57 -6.73
N ALA A 43 79.30 12.55 -5.54
CA ALA A 43 79.27 11.41 -4.64
C ALA A 43 77.99 11.37 -3.80
N CYS A 44 77.57 10.17 -3.43
CA CYS A 44 76.37 9.91 -2.63
C CYS A 44 76.52 10.35 -1.17
N ASN A 45 77.74 10.33 -0.64
CA ASN A 45 78.09 10.82 0.69
C ASN A 45 78.82 12.18 0.65
N TYR A 46 78.52 13.02 -0.36
CA TYR A 46 79.07 14.36 -0.46
C TYR A 46 78.81 15.16 0.82
N ASP A 47 79.88 15.71 1.41
CA ASP A 47 79.82 16.60 2.55
C ASP A 47 80.21 18.01 2.12
N GLU A 48 79.25 18.94 2.13
CA GLU A 48 79.48 20.34 1.77
C GLU A 48 80.43 21.08 2.71
N ALA A 49 80.66 20.55 3.93
CA ALA A 49 81.57 21.10 4.92
C ALA A 49 82.98 20.50 4.83
N ALA A 50 83.21 19.45 4.02
CA ALA A 50 84.52 18.84 3.87
C ALA A 50 85.47 19.74 3.07
N THR A 51 86.69 19.92 3.56
CA THR A 51 87.74 20.73 2.89
C THR A 51 88.77 19.87 2.17
N ASP A 52 88.93 18.62 2.60
CA ASP A 52 89.93 17.68 2.11
C ASP A 52 89.28 16.30 1.90
N ASP A 53 89.56 15.68 0.74
CA ASP A 53 89.06 14.33 0.41
C ASP A 53 89.82 13.27 1.20
N ASP A 54 89.11 12.59 2.10
CA ASP A 54 89.64 11.50 2.92
C ASP A 54 89.62 10.13 2.19
N GLY A 55 89.17 10.13 0.94
CA GLY A 55 89.01 8.93 0.12
C GLY A 55 87.75 8.12 0.44
N SER A 56 86.83 8.66 1.27
CA SER A 56 85.57 8.01 1.63
C SER A 56 84.46 8.17 0.58
N CYS A 57 84.68 8.94 -0.50
CA CYS A 57 83.67 9.17 -1.53
C CYS A 57 83.08 7.86 -2.10
N GLU A 58 81.77 7.73 -1.95
CA GLU A 58 80.96 6.61 -2.39
C GLU A 58 79.98 7.09 -3.46
N TYR A 59 79.76 6.30 -4.51
CA TYR A 59 79.03 6.74 -5.71
C TYR A 59 77.85 5.84 -6.08
N LEU A 60 77.61 4.75 -5.35
CA LEU A 60 76.61 3.74 -5.70
C LEU A 60 75.40 3.72 -4.75
N SER A 61 75.53 4.20 -3.50
CA SER A 61 74.49 4.09 -2.48
C SER A 61 73.26 4.98 -2.70
N CYS A 62 73.38 5.99 -3.55
CA CYS A 62 72.32 6.92 -3.94
C CYS A 62 71.91 6.74 -5.42
N ILE A 63 72.34 5.63 -6.03
CA ILE A 63 71.95 5.21 -7.37
C ILE A 63 70.84 4.17 -7.21
N GLY A 64 69.71 4.38 -7.88
CA GLY A 64 68.59 3.45 -7.83
C GLY A 64 67.40 3.92 -8.65
N CYS A 65 66.25 3.30 -8.44
CA CYS A 65 65.03 3.71 -9.12
C CYS A 65 64.41 4.94 -8.46
N MET A 66 64.32 6.03 -9.22
CA MET A 66 63.74 7.30 -8.76
C MET A 66 62.23 7.45 -9.09
N ASN A 67 61.62 6.50 -9.80
CA ASN A 67 60.21 6.58 -10.15
C ASN A 67 59.34 6.06 -9.01
N GLU A 68 58.52 6.93 -8.41
CA GLU A 68 57.61 6.58 -7.31
C GLU A 68 56.54 5.53 -7.68
N PHE A 69 56.30 5.32 -8.99
CA PHE A 69 55.38 4.31 -9.51
C PHE A 69 56.07 2.96 -9.81
N ALA A 70 57.37 2.83 -9.53
CA ALA A 70 58.09 1.57 -9.70
C ALA A 70 58.09 0.74 -8.41
N CYS A 71 58.08 -0.57 -8.54
CA CYS A 71 58.04 -1.51 -7.41
C CYS A 71 59.30 -1.51 -6.55
N ASN A 72 60.44 -1.16 -7.15
CA ASN A 72 61.71 -1.00 -6.46
C ASN A 72 62.11 0.48 -6.28
N TYR A 73 61.11 1.36 -6.17
CA TYR A 73 61.35 2.78 -5.87
C TYR A 73 62.24 2.93 -4.63
N ASP A 74 63.32 3.69 -4.79
CA ASP A 74 64.24 4.04 -3.71
C ASP A 74 64.14 5.54 -3.44
N SER A 75 63.54 5.88 -2.30
CA SER A 75 63.41 7.27 -1.85
C SER A 75 64.76 7.97 -1.57
N LEU A 76 65.86 7.23 -1.48
CA LEU A 76 67.20 7.74 -1.25
C LEU A 76 68.00 7.89 -2.56
N ALA A 77 67.46 7.43 -3.69
CA ALA A 77 68.11 7.57 -4.98
C ALA A 77 68.03 9.02 -5.51
N ILE A 78 69.18 9.57 -5.89
CA ILE A 78 69.30 10.90 -6.52
C ILE A 78 69.75 10.81 -7.98
N TYR A 79 70.25 9.64 -8.41
CA TYR A 79 70.64 9.35 -9.79
C TYR A 79 69.96 8.06 -10.29
N PRO A 80 69.45 8.03 -11.54
CA PRO A 80 68.80 6.86 -12.10
C PRO A 80 69.82 5.84 -12.65
N ASP A 81 69.58 4.55 -12.42
CA ASP A 81 70.35 3.44 -13.01
C ASP A 81 69.59 2.61 -14.04
N ALA A 82 68.37 3.02 -14.38
CA ALA A 82 67.44 2.24 -15.19
C ALA A 82 67.10 0.86 -14.60
N SER A 83 67.24 0.68 -13.27
CA SER A 83 66.80 -0.52 -12.56
C SER A 83 65.31 -0.53 -12.25
N CYS A 84 64.58 0.56 -12.50
CA CYS A 84 63.15 0.66 -12.24
C CYS A 84 62.38 -0.51 -12.85
N GLU A 85 61.69 -1.25 -12.00
CA GLU A 85 60.94 -2.43 -12.35
C GLU A 85 59.46 -2.20 -11.97
N TYR A 86 58.53 -2.70 -12.79
CA TYR A 86 57.11 -2.41 -12.69
C TYR A 86 56.22 -3.66 -12.65
N PHE A 87 56.81 -4.85 -12.54
CA PHE A 87 56.11 -6.13 -12.67
C PHE A 87 56.04 -6.93 -11.37
N SER A 88 56.99 -6.79 -10.43
CA SER A 88 57.01 -7.62 -9.21
C SER A 88 55.99 -7.20 -8.15
N CYS A 89 55.51 -5.96 -8.22
CA CYS A 89 54.38 -5.43 -7.43
C CYS A 89 53.16 -5.11 -8.31
N ALA A 90 53.17 -5.57 -9.57
CA ALA A 90 52.00 -5.53 -10.43
C ALA A 90 51.06 -6.65 -10.04
N GLY A 91 49.77 -6.33 -9.99
CA GLY A 91 48.74 -7.30 -9.67
C GLY A 91 47.36 -6.71 -9.89
N CYS A 92 46.36 -7.54 -9.63
CA CYS A 92 44.99 -7.11 -9.78
C CYS A 92 44.56 -6.24 -8.61
N THR A 93 44.29 -4.96 -8.86
CA THR A 93 43.77 -4.01 -7.86
C THR A 93 42.24 -3.88 -7.90
N ALA A 94 41.56 -4.68 -8.73
CA ALA A 94 40.10 -4.66 -8.85
C ALA A 94 39.45 -5.43 -7.69
N PRO A 95 38.65 -4.79 -6.80
CA PRO A 95 38.11 -5.45 -5.60
C PRO A 95 37.17 -6.63 -5.86
N LEU A 96 36.60 -6.74 -7.05
CA LEU A 96 35.70 -7.83 -7.45
C LEU A 96 36.42 -8.98 -8.17
N ALA A 97 37.74 -8.90 -8.34
CA ALA A 97 38.50 -9.99 -8.95
C ALA A 97 38.82 -11.08 -7.92
N CYS A 98 38.76 -12.33 -8.38
CA CYS A 98 39.09 -13.53 -7.63
C CYS A 98 40.54 -13.56 -7.14
N ASN A 99 41.43 -12.87 -7.84
CA ASN A 99 42.83 -12.69 -7.46
C ASN A 99 43.16 -11.25 -7.01
N TYR A 100 42.18 -10.53 -6.46
CA TYR A 100 42.39 -9.20 -5.90
C TYR A 100 43.56 -9.19 -4.90
N ASP A 101 44.54 -8.33 -5.16
CA ASP A 101 45.72 -8.12 -4.32
C ASP A 101 45.75 -6.69 -3.80
N ILE A 102 45.42 -6.53 -2.51
CA ILE A 102 45.47 -5.25 -1.81
C ILE A 102 46.89 -4.70 -1.64
N GLN A 103 47.94 -5.52 -1.85
CA GLN A 103 49.33 -5.10 -1.78
C GLN A 103 49.92 -4.70 -3.15
N ALA A 104 49.17 -4.88 -4.24
CA ALA A 104 49.60 -4.43 -5.56
C ALA A 104 49.58 -2.89 -5.63
N ILE A 105 50.71 -2.31 -6.07
CA ILE A 105 50.89 -0.85 -6.18
C ILE A 105 50.77 -0.41 -7.65
N VAL A 106 51.07 -1.32 -8.58
CA VAL A 106 50.92 -1.11 -10.02
C VAL A 106 49.70 -1.91 -10.50
N PRO A 107 48.62 -1.25 -10.96
CA PRO A 107 47.45 -1.95 -11.49
C PRO A 107 47.78 -2.74 -12.76
N ASP A 108 47.50 -4.03 -12.77
CA ASP A 108 47.49 -4.88 -13.97
C ASP A 108 46.10 -5.47 -14.20
N GLU A 109 45.24 -4.70 -14.87
CA GLU A 109 43.87 -5.08 -15.19
C GLU A 109 43.76 -6.34 -16.05
N ALA A 110 44.80 -6.66 -16.84
CA ALA A 110 44.81 -7.86 -17.68
C ALA A 110 45.12 -9.13 -16.87
N SER A 111 45.70 -8.98 -15.67
CA SER A 111 45.94 -10.07 -14.73
C SER A 111 44.71 -10.41 -13.88
N CYS A 112 43.71 -9.52 -13.83
CA CYS A 112 42.51 -9.71 -13.04
C CYS A 112 41.67 -10.89 -13.55
N ASP A 113 41.43 -11.84 -12.65
CA ASP A 113 40.58 -13.00 -12.88
C ASP A 113 39.22 -12.76 -12.26
N PHE A 114 38.16 -12.80 -13.06
CA PHE A 114 36.78 -12.63 -12.63
C PHE A 114 35.95 -13.91 -12.78
N GLU A 115 36.58 -15.03 -13.12
CA GLU A 115 35.90 -16.28 -13.46
C GLU A 115 36.21 -17.40 -12.47
N SER A 116 37.42 -17.48 -11.91
CA SER A 116 37.82 -18.65 -11.09
C SER A 116 37.11 -18.82 -9.76
N CYS A 117 36.55 -17.75 -9.21
CA CYS A 117 35.72 -17.73 -8.00
C CYS A 117 34.27 -17.33 -8.30
N ALA A 118 33.92 -17.22 -9.58
CA ALA A 118 32.58 -16.89 -10.02
C ALA A 118 31.72 -18.16 -10.09
N GLY A 119 30.53 -18.08 -9.52
CA GLY A 119 29.60 -19.20 -9.52
C GLY A 119 28.24 -18.82 -8.98
N CYS A 120 27.34 -19.80 -8.96
CA CYS A 120 26.05 -19.61 -8.32
C CYS A 120 26.21 -19.70 -6.80
N THR A 121 26.04 -18.59 -6.09
CA THR A 121 26.11 -18.54 -4.62
C THR A 121 24.74 -18.71 -3.95
N ASP A 122 23.69 -18.94 -4.74
CA ASP A 122 22.34 -19.18 -4.23
C ASP A 122 22.21 -20.65 -3.80
N PHE A 123 22.03 -20.89 -2.50
CA PHE A 123 21.94 -22.24 -1.93
C PHE A 123 20.69 -23.01 -2.38
N THR A 124 19.70 -22.34 -2.98
CA THR A 124 18.50 -22.96 -3.56
C THR A 124 18.67 -23.39 -5.01
N ALA A 125 19.80 -23.05 -5.65
CA ALA A 125 20.11 -23.45 -7.01
C ALA A 125 20.74 -24.84 -7.09
N CYS A 126 20.47 -25.55 -8.18
CA CYS A 126 20.98 -26.89 -8.48
C CYS A 126 22.48 -26.93 -8.77
N ASN A 127 23.04 -25.81 -9.21
CA ASN A 127 24.46 -25.63 -9.44
C ASN A 127 25.10 -24.69 -8.41
N PHE A 128 24.53 -24.63 -7.20
CA PHE A 128 25.13 -23.94 -6.06
C PHE A 128 26.60 -24.36 -5.88
N ASP A 129 27.48 -23.38 -5.82
CA ASP A 129 28.91 -23.55 -5.54
C ASP A 129 29.26 -22.88 -4.21
N PRO A 130 29.51 -23.65 -3.14
CA PRO A 130 29.87 -23.09 -1.84
C PRO A 130 31.26 -22.45 -1.80
N GLU A 131 32.12 -22.67 -2.81
CA GLU A 131 33.45 -22.06 -2.90
C GLU A 131 33.45 -20.77 -3.72
N ALA A 132 32.35 -20.46 -4.43
CA ALA A 132 32.22 -19.22 -5.18
C ALA A 132 32.13 -18.02 -4.22
N THR A 133 32.96 -17.01 -4.46
CA THR A 133 32.96 -15.75 -3.70
C THR A 133 32.44 -14.58 -4.53
N LEU A 134 32.33 -14.75 -5.85
CA LEU A 134 31.71 -13.80 -6.77
C LEU A 134 30.40 -14.39 -7.29
N SER A 135 29.28 -13.79 -6.88
CA SER A 135 27.95 -14.27 -7.29
C SER A 135 27.65 -13.93 -8.75
N THR A 136 27.22 -14.94 -9.51
CA THR A 136 26.69 -14.75 -10.87
C THR A 136 25.26 -15.29 -10.97
N PRO A 137 24.23 -14.55 -10.52
CA PRO A 137 22.85 -15.07 -10.43
C PRO A 137 22.27 -15.59 -11.75
N VAL A 138 22.72 -15.03 -12.89
CA VAL A 138 22.26 -15.44 -14.23
C VAL A 138 22.72 -16.87 -14.59
N THR A 139 23.75 -17.39 -13.94
CA THR A 139 24.21 -18.76 -14.15
C THR A 139 23.52 -19.77 -13.23
N CYS A 140 22.75 -19.32 -12.23
CA CYS A 140 22.04 -20.21 -11.33
C CYS A 140 20.94 -20.98 -12.07
N GLU A 141 21.01 -22.31 -11.99
CA GLU A 141 20.00 -23.21 -12.52
C GLU A 141 19.12 -23.67 -11.36
N TYR A 142 17.82 -23.40 -11.43
CA TYR A 142 16.85 -23.79 -10.41
C TYR A 142 16.09 -25.04 -10.84
N PRO A 143 15.60 -25.85 -9.88
CA PRO A 143 14.70 -26.93 -10.23
C PRO A 143 13.42 -26.40 -10.90
N GLN A 144 12.74 -27.27 -11.64
CA GLN A 144 11.38 -26.97 -12.09
C GLN A 144 10.42 -27.06 -10.88
N PRO A 145 9.28 -26.35 -10.91
CA PRO A 145 8.22 -26.50 -9.91
C PRO A 145 7.91 -27.96 -9.59
N ASP A 146 7.83 -28.32 -8.30
CA ASP A 146 7.66 -29.68 -7.74
C ASP A 146 8.83 -30.67 -7.93
N TYR A 147 9.91 -30.30 -8.61
CA TYR A 147 11.05 -31.21 -8.84
C TYR A 147 12.25 -30.83 -7.97
N ASP A 148 13.08 -31.82 -7.65
CA ASP A 148 14.43 -31.60 -7.14
C ASP A 148 15.42 -31.34 -8.30
N CYS A 149 16.66 -31.02 -7.95
CA CYS A 149 17.74 -30.78 -8.90
C CYS A 149 18.18 -32.01 -9.72
N SER A 150 17.73 -33.20 -9.33
CA SER A 150 17.92 -34.43 -10.11
C SER A 150 16.73 -34.73 -11.03
N GLY A 151 15.70 -33.86 -11.04
CA GLY A 151 14.48 -34.04 -11.81
C GLY A 151 13.53 -35.10 -11.20
N ASN A 152 13.71 -35.46 -9.93
CA ASN A 152 12.74 -36.27 -9.21
C ASN A 152 11.66 -35.37 -8.64
N LEU A 153 10.41 -35.85 -8.64
CA LEU A 153 9.33 -35.14 -7.99
C LEU A 153 9.57 -35.14 -6.46
N GLN A 154 9.73 -33.95 -5.86
CA GLN A 154 9.86 -33.75 -4.42
C GLN A 154 8.60 -33.12 -3.81
N GLY A 155 7.91 -32.28 -4.58
CA GLY A 155 6.54 -31.86 -4.32
C GLY A 155 5.56 -32.96 -4.70
N CYS A 156 4.31 -32.59 -4.92
CA CYS A 156 3.34 -33.56 -5.41
C CYS A 156 2.44 -32.97 -6.48
N VAL A 157 2.27 -33.75 -7.55
CA VAL A 157 1.53 -33.32 -8.74
C VAL A 157 0.05 -33.19 -8.37
N ASN A 158 -0.48 -31.97 -8.49
CA ASN A 158 -1.83 -31.59 -8.09
C ASN A 158 -2.04 -31.81 -6.58
N CYS A 159 -1.33 -31.12 -5.70
CA CYS A 159 -1.56 -31.15 -4.25
C CYS A 159 -2.12 -29.86 -3.67
N ALA A 160 -2.34 -28.87 -4.54
CA ALA A 160 -3.12 -27.70 -4.19
C ALA A 160 -4.46 -28.14 -3.60
N PRO A 161 -4.83 -27.65 -2.40
CA PRO A 161 -6.11 -27.96 -1.80
C PRO A 161 -7.25 -27.76 -2.80
N VAL A 162 -8.14 -28.75 -2.89
CA VAL A 162 -9.32 -28.67 -3.74
C VAL A 162 -10.56 -28.55 -2.86
N PHE A 163 -11.31 -27.47 -3.03
CA PHE A 163 -12.62 -27.35 -2.43
C PHE A 163 -13.61 -28.25 -3.17
N LEU A 164 -14.39 -29.03 -2.42
CA LEU A 164 -15.46 -29.89 -2.95
C LEU A 164 -16.78 -29.14 -3.11
N PHE A 165 -16.85 -27.90 -2.61
CA PHE A 165 -17.97 -27.01 -2.72
C PHE A 165 -17.94 -26.24 -4.05
N ASP A 166 -19.12 -25.94 -4.59
CA ASP A 166 -19.29 -25.16 -5.82
C ASP A 166 -19.67 -23.73 -5.45
N PHE A 167 -18.76 -22.78 -5.70
CA PHE A 167 -18.88 -21.38 -5.28
C PHE A 167 -19.68 -20.55 -6.30
N GLU A 168 -20.88 -21.00 -6.63
CA GLU A 168 -21.80 -20.23 -7.44
C GLU A 168 -22.37 -19.06 -6.63
N PRO A 169 -22.45 -17.84 -7.17
CA PRO A 169 -23.01 -16.71 -6.43
C PRO A 169 -24.43 -16.98 -5.93
N ASP A 170 -24.69 -16.57 -4.70
CA ASP A 170 -26.00 -16.68 -4.05
C ASP A 170 -26.71 -15.31 -4.02
N THR A 171 -28.01 -15.32 -3.81
CA THR A 171 -28.84 -14.11 -3.74
C THR A 171 -29.78 -14.19 -2.55
N VAL A 172 -29.84 -13.11 -1.77
CA VAL A 172 -30.86 -12.90 -0.72
C VAL A 172 -31.76 -11.74 -1.11
N ALA A 173 -32.95 -11.68 -0.52
CA ALA A 173 -33.89 -10.62 -0.87
C ALA A 173 -33.44 -9.26 -0.32
N CYS A 174 -32.89 -9.23 0.89
CA CYS A 174 -32.55 -8.00 1.59
C CYS A 174 -31.20 -8.09 2.33
N LEU A 175 -30.57 -6.94 2.59
CA LEU A 175 -29.32 -6.85 3.36
C LEU A 175 -29.38 -7.53 4.73
N SER A 176 -30.53 -7.43 5.41
CA SER A 176 -30.74 -8.05 6.72
C SER A 176 -30.73 -9.57 6.71
N GLU A 177 -30.83 -10.19 5.54
CA GLU A 177 -30.82 -11.65 5.37
C GLU A 177 -29.41 -12.21 5.17
N PHE A 178 -28.38 -11.35 5.06
CA PHE A 178 -27.01 -11.82 5.03
C PHE A 178 -26.66 -12.58 6.32
N THR A 179 -26.13 -13.79 6.15
CA THR A 179 -25.66 -14.62 7.25
C THR A 179 -24.15 -14.55 7.34
N SER A 180 -23.63 -14.18 8.51
CA SER A 180 -22.21 -14.34 8.82
C SER A 180 -21.97 -15.70 9.48
N GLY A 181 -20.93 -16.40 9.07
CA GLY A 181 -20.41 -17.59 9.74
C GLY A 181 -19.90 -18.67 8.77
N PRO A 182 -18.98 -19.52 9.21
CA PRO A 182 -18.41 -20.55 8.35
C PRO A 182 -19.48 -21.57 7.93
N ASN A 183 -19.60 -21.82 6.63
CA ASN A 183 -20.44 -22.88 6.11
C ASN A 183 -19.76 -24.24 6.33
N SER A 184 -20.33 -25.07 7.21
CA SER A 184 -19.79 -26.39 7.54
C SER A 184 -19.81 -27.40 6.39
N GLU A 185 -20.49 -27.12 5.28
CA GLU A 185 -20.50 -27.96 4.09
C GLU A 185 -19.25 -27.76 3.22
N ILE A 186 -18.52 -26.66 3.42
CA ILE A 186 -17.30 -26.36 2.67
C ILE A 186 -16.16 -27.20 3.24
N VAL A 187 -15.68 -28.10 2.40
CA VAL A 187 -14.58 -29.02 2.73
C VAL A 187 -13.51 -28.89 1.65
N ALA A 188 -12.27 -28.69 2.08
CA ALA A 188 -11.10 -28.83 1.23
C ALA A 188 -10.47 -30.21 1.45
N ILE A 189 -9.90 -30.79 0.39
CA ILE A 189 -9.14 -32.03 0.46
C ILE A 189 -7.75 -31.87 -0.13
N ASP A 190 -6.82 -32.70 0.34
CA ASP A 190 -5.60 -33.01 -0.39
C ASP A 190 -5.99 -33.97 -1.53
N PRO A 191 -5.99 -33.54 -2.79
CA PRO A 191 -6.30 -34.42 -3.93
C PRO A 191 -5.38 -35.65 -4.08
N SER A 192 -4.18 -35.64 -3.48
CA SER A 192 -3.21 -36.74 -3.60
C SER A 192 -3.47 -37.87 -2.61
N THR A 193 -3.89 -37.54 -1.38
CA THR A 193 -4.18 -38.52 -0.32
C THR A 193 -5.68 -38.76 -0.13
N GLY A 194 -6.51 -37.78 -0.50
CA GLY A 194 -7.94 -37.74 -0.21
C GLY A 194 -8.26 -37.29 1.23
N ASP A 195 -7.26 -36.86 2.00
CA ASP A 195 -7.46 -36.39 3.37
C ASP A 195 -8.09 -34.99 3.40
N THR A 196 -8.88 -34.70 4.43
CA THR A 196 -9.48 -33.37 4.62
C THR A 196 -8.43 -32.36 5.08
N ILE A 197 -8.46 -31.16 4.52
CA ILE A 197 -7.61 -30.03 4.89
C ILE A 197 -8.43 -29.03 5.71
N GLU A 198 -7.78 -28.38 6.68
CA GLU A 198 -8.39 -27.30 7.45
C GLU A 198 -8.73 -26.11 6.56
N VAL A 199 -9.92 -25.56 6.74
CA VAL A 199 -10.43 -24.43 5.95
C VAL A 199 -10.53 -23.22 6.88
N GLY A 200 -9.79 -22.17 6.58
CA GLY A 200 -9.98 -20.85 7.18
C GLY A 200 -11.15 -20.12 6.53
N TYR A 201 -11.76 -19.19 7.27
CA TYR A 201 -12.97 -18.48 6.88
C TYR A 201 -12.91 -17.00 7.23
N LEU A 202 -12.99 -16.15 6.21
CA LEU A 202 -13.07 -14.71 6.36
C LEU A 202 -14.39 -14.19 5.83
N PHE A 203 -15.13 -13.46 6.67
CA PHE A 203 -16.33 -12.76 6.24
C PHE A 203 -15.99 -11.30 5.92
N ALA A 204 -15.99 -10.91 4.66
CA ALA A 204 -15.86 -9.51 4.27
C ALA A 204 -17.22 -8.96 3.82
N GLU A 205 -17.70 -7.96 4.54
CA GLU A 205 -18.94 -7.29 4.21
C GLU A 205 -18.69 -6.11 3.27
N GLN A 206 -19.43 -6.06 2.15
CA GLN A 206 -19.33 -5.00 1.14
C GLN A 206 -20.69 -4.35 0.94
N VAL A 207 -21.26 -3.88 2.05
CA VAL A 207 -22.52 -3.13 2.11
C VAL A 207 -22.30 -1.62 2.25
N GLU A 208 -21.07 -1.22 2.58
CA GLU A 208 -20.64 0.17 2.72
C GLU A 208 -19.32 0.38 1.97
N SER A 209 -18.93 1.63 1.78
CA SER A 209 -17.63 1.95 1.18
C SER A 209 -16.48 1.35 2.00
N TYR A 210 -15.54 0.72 1.32
CA TYR A 210 -14.35 0.13 1.92
C TYR A 210 -13.08 0.78 1.37
N GLN A 211 -11.95 0.55 2.04
CA GLN A 211 -10.70 1.25 1.73
C GLN A 211 -9.62 0.29 1.27
N LEU A 212 -8.80 0.73 0.32
CA LEU A 212 -7.58 0.02 -0.06
C LEU A 212 -6.38 0.96 -0.21
N ASN A 213 -5.21 0.46 0.19
CA ASN A 213 -3.95 1.18 0.14
C ASN A 213 -2.87 0.31 -0.49
N LEU A 214 -2.04 0.93 -1.32
CA LEU A 214 -0.75 0.35 -1.65
C LEU A 214 0.17 0.50 -0.45
N ALA A 215 0.89 -0.58 -0.16
CA ALA A 215 1.88 -0.65 0.90
C ALA A 215 3.28 -0.80 0.30
N SER A 216 4.25 -0.13 0.92
CA SER A 216 5.68 -0.25 0.63
C SER A 216 6.45 -0.49 1.92
N THR A 217 7.62 -1.11 1.84
CA THR A 217 8.53 -1.26 2.98
C THR A 217 8.77 0.10 3.65
N SER A 218 8.54 0.20 4.96
CA SER A 218 8.91 1.41 5.70
C SER A 218 10.42 1.54 5.80
N GLU A 219 10.95 2.70 5.40
CA GLU A 219 12.37 3.02 5.52
C GLU A 219 12.68 3.65 6.88
N GLY A 220 13.72 3.18 7.56
CA GLY A 220 14.13 3.68 8.86
C GLY A 220 15.62 3.55 9.16
N ALA A 221 15.95 3.52 10.45
CA ALA A 221 17.33 3.35 10.89
C ALA A 221 17.68 1.86 10.96
N GLY A 222 18.43 1.38 9.96
CA GLY A 222 18.88 -0.01 9.88
C GLY A 222 18.53 -0.63 8.52
N PRO A 223 18.67 -1.96 8.39
CA PRO A 223 18.11 -2.68 7.26
C PRO A 223 16.57 -2.63 7.28
N ASP A 224 15.98 -2.46 6.10
CA ASP A 224 14.55 -2.31 5.90
C ASP A 224 13.94 -3.55 5.24
N GLY A 225 12.70 -3.86 5.62
CA GLY A 225 11.91 -4.96 5.06
C GLY A 225 10.47 -4.84 5.52
N ALA A 226 9.53 -4.99 4.57
CA ALA A 226 8.10 -5.04 4.82
C ALA A 226 7.73 -6.23 5.71
N ILE A 227 8.38 -7.38 5.48
CA ILE A 227 8.33 -8.54 6.35
C ILE A 227 9.72 -8.78 6.92
N ARG A 228 9.81 -8.96 8.23
CA ARG A 228 11.06 -9.27 8.95
C ARG A 228 10.89 -10.61 9.62
N LEU A 229 11.77 -11.57 9.36
CA LEU A 229 11.74 -12.92 9.94
C LEU A 229 13.02 -13.13 10.75
N PHE A 230 13.07 -12.57 11.95
CA PHE A 230 14.31 -12.53 12.73
C PHE A 230 14.82 -13.92 13.09
N GLY A 231 16.10 -14.16 12.80
CA GLY A 231 16.80 -15.41 13.06
C GLY A 231 16.77 -16.41 11.91
N LEU A 232 16.07 -16.12 10.80
CA LEU A 232 15.99 -17.01 9.65
C LEU A 232 17.34 -17.16 8.93
N ALA A 233 18.04 -16.05 8.69
CA ALA A 233 19.35 -16.02 8.05
C ALA A 233 20.46 -16.51 8.99
N GLU A 234 20.55 -15.94 10.19
CA GLU A 234 21.70 -16.20 11.09
C GLU A 234 21.65 -17.57 11.79
N GLN A 235 20.47 -18.05 12.19
CA GLN A 235 20.39 -19.27 13.01
C GLN A 235 20.14 -20.52 12.18
N LEU A 236 19.42 -20.38 11.06
CA LEU A 236 19.00 -21.51 10.23
C LEU A 236 19.74 -21.57 8.89
N GLY A 237 20.33 -20.45 8.42
CA GLY A 237 20.99 -20.38 7.12
C GLY A 237 20.03 -20.64 5.95
N LEU A 238 18.72 -20.43 6.18
CA LEU A 238 17.66 -20.66 5.21
C LEU A 238 17.27 -19.38 4.47
N ALA A 239 17.94 -18.26 4.75
CA ALA A 239 17.81 -16.99 4.04
C ALA A 239 19.18 -16.29 3.97
N ASN A 240 19.33 -15.36 3.03
CA ASN A 240 20.50 -14.50 2.96
C ASN A 240 20.36 -13.29 3.91
N SER A 241 19.12 -12.87 4.14
CA SER A 241 18.74 -11.76 5.01
C SER A 241 17.47 -12.10 5.81
N ASP A 242 17.32 -11.51 6.99
CA ASP A 242 16.06 -11.58 7.75
C ASP A 242 14.99 -10.61 7.19
N TYR A 243 15.36 -9.77 6.21
CA TYR A 243 14.56 -8.65 5.72
C TYR A 243 14.05 -8.93 4.31
N PHE A 244 12.73 -8.86 4.15
CA PHE A 244 12.03 -9.10 2.89
C PHE A 244 11.32 -7.83 2.44
N VAL A 245 11.66 -7.35 1.24
CA VAL A 245 11.12 -6.13 0.62
C VAL A 245 10.10 -6.49 -0.45
N GLU A 246 9.15 -5.61 -0.74
CA GLU A 246 8.11 -5.86 -1.72
C GLU A 246 8.70 -6.16 -3.12
N SER A 247 8.36 -7.33 -3.67
CA SER A 247 8.69 -7.73 -5.04
C SER A 247 7.46 -7.63 -5.96
N PHE A 248 6.27 -7.61 -5.38
CA PHE A 248 5.00 -7.32 -6.01
C PHE A 248 4.19 -6.40 -5.07
N PRO A 249 3.34 -5.48 -5.59
CA PRO A 249 2.64 -4.53 -4.74
C PRO A 249 1.93 -5.19 -3.55
N LEU A 250 2.22 -4.71 -2.36
CA LEU A 250 1.47 -5.04 -1.16
C LEU A 250 0.20 -4.20 -1.15
N ILE A 251 -0.92 -4.82 -0.80
CA ILE A 251 -2.23 -4.17 -0.72
C ILE A 251 -2.79 -4.42 0.66
N VAL A 252 -3.17 -3.34 1.35
CA VAL A 252 -3.96 -3.39 2.58
C VAL A 252 -5.39 -3.03 2.23
N THR A 253 -6.30 -4.00 2.36
CA THR A 253 -7.75 -3.79 2.18
C THR A 253 -8.41 -3.75 3.55
N ARG A 254 -9.23 -2.74 3.81
CA ARG A 254 -9.96 -2.56 5.08
C ARG A 254 -11.45 -2.53 4.77
N TYR A 255 -12.17 -3.53 5.29
CA TYR A 255 -13.61 -3.71 5.11
C TYR A 255 -14.39 -2.97 6.20
N SER A 256 -15.66 -2.66 5.93
CA SER A 256 -16.52 -1.90 6.84
C SER A 256 -16.80 -2.62 8.15
N ASN A 257 -16.79 -3.95 8.14
CA ASN A 257 -16.98 -4.79 9.32
C ASN A 257 -15.76 -4.88 10.26
N GLY A 258 -14.71 -4.07 10.04
CA GLY A 258 -13.54 -4.01 10.90
C GLY A 258 -12.46 -5.06 10.61
N ILE A 259 -12.58 -5.78 9.49
CA ILE A 259 -11.55 -6.70 9.03
C ILE A 259 -10.58 -5.96 8.10
N ALA A 260 -9.29 -6.23 8.23
CA ALA A 260 -8.28 -5.83 7.28
C ALA A 260 -7.50 -7.03 6.74
N ARG A 261 -7.07 -6.96 5.48
CA ARG A 261 -6.32 -8.02 4.81
C ARG A 261 -5.08 -7.42 4.16
N VAL A 262 -3.93 -8.08 4.34
CA VAL A 262 -2.67 -7.69 3.70
C VAL A 262 -2.26 -8.79 2.72
N THR A 263 -2.22 -8.45 1.43
CA THR A 263 -1.84 -9.39 0.37
C THR A 263 -0.74 -8.81 -0.51
N GLY A 264 0.01 -9.68 -1.19
CA GLY A 264 1.05 -9.28 -2.14
C GLY A 264 2.25 -10.22 -2.09
N GLN A 265 3.44 -9.75 -2.47
CA GLN A 265 4.65 -10.55 -2.46
C GLN A 265 5.86 -9.75 -1.99
N VAL A 266 6.70 -10.39 -1.20
CA VAL A 266 8.01 -9.89 -0.80
C VAL A 266 9.10 -10.86 -1.24
N SER A 267 10.32 -10.35 -1.40
CA SER A 267 11.53 -11.15 -1.63
C SER A 267 12.64 -10.74 -0.67
N ASP A 268 13.52 -11.67 -0.34
CA ASP A 268 14.71 -11.41 0.49
C ASP A 268 15.54 -10.27 -0.13
N ALA A 269 15.98 -9.33 0.72
CA ALA A 269 16.68 -8.12 0.30
C ALA A 269 18.05 -8.39 -0.35
N GLU A 270 18.68 -9.53 -0.07
CA GLU A 270 19.95 -9.96 -0.63
C GLU A 270 19.79 -11.05 -1.71
N ASN A 271 18.71 -11.83 -1.65
CA ASN A 271 18.40 -12.87 -2.64
C ASN A 271 16.94 -12.80 -3.15
N PRO A 272 16.69 -12.12 -4.28
CA PRO A 272 15.32 -11.92 -4.79
C PRO A 272 14.64 -13.21 -5.29
N ASN A 273 15.36 -14.34 -5.33
CA ASN A 273 14.75 -15.64 -5.62
C ASN A 273 13.97 -16.20 -4.42
N LEU A 274 14.33 -15.84 -3.19
CA LEU A 274 13.63 -16.26 -1.97
C LEU A 274 12.41 -15.37 -1.77
N LYS A 275 11.20 -15.90 -2.00
CA LYS A 275 9.97 -15.10 -2.02
C LYS A 275 8.90 -15.64 -1.09
N TRP A 276 8.11 -14.72 -0.55
CA TRP A 276 6.90 -15.01 0.20
C TRP A 276 5.72 -14.27 -0.42
N ASN A 277 4.65 -14.99 -0.74
CA ASN A 277 3.34 -14.42 -1.00
C ASN A 277 2.64 -14.24 0.34
N LEU A 278 2.16 -13.02 0.60
CA LEU A 278 1.54 -12.66 1.87
C LEU A 278 0.04 -12.91 1.80
N HIS A 279 -0.47 -13.52 2.85
CA HIS A 279 -1.89 -13.58 3.15
C HIS A 279 -2.09 -13.35 4.65
N LEU A 280 -2.21 -12.09 5.09
CA LEU A 280 -2.47 -11.78 6.49
C LEU A 280 -3.91 -11.30 6.65
N VAL A 281 -4.55 -11.78 7.73
CA VAL A 281 -5.88 -11.36 8.14
C VAL A 281 -5.78 -10.70 9.50
N LEU A 282 -6.35 -9.51 9.59
CA LEU A 282 -6.42 -8.67 10.75
C LEU A 282 -7.89 -8.44 11.09
N GLU A 283 -8.26 -8.61 12.36
CA GLU A 283 -9.64 -8.54 12.85
C GLU A 283 -9.72 -7.73 14.15
N ASP A 284 -10.91 -7.66 14.74
CA ASP A 284 -11.16 -6.95 16.01
C ASP A 284 -10.66 -5.48 15.98
N ALA A 285 -10.96 -4.77 14.88
CA ALA A 285 -10.61 -3.36 14.72
C ALA A 285 -11.14 -2.50 15.87
N GLN A 286 -10.27 -1.69 16.45
CA GLN A 286 -10.62 -0.82 17.57
C GLN A 286 -9.85 0.49 17.52
N LEU A 287 -10.47 1.59 17.96
CA LEU A 287 -9.78 2.86 18.11
C LEU A 287 -8.73 2.78 19.23
N GLY A 288 -7.57 3.41 19.00
CA GLY A 288 -6.45 3.33 19.94
C GLY A 288 -6.78 3.80 21.36
N ASN A 289 -7.61 4.84 21.51
CA ASN A 289 -8.08 5.31 22.81
C ASN A 289 -8.90 4.27 23.58
N ASP A 290 -9.78 3.57 22.87
CA ASP A 290 -10.64 2.56 23.49
C ASP A 290 -9.80 1.36 23.90
N TRP A 291 -8.89 0.93 23.03
CA TRP A 291 -7.93 -0.14 23.32
C TRP A 291 -7.09 0.15 24.57
N LEU A 292 -6.50 1.34 24.67
CA LEU A 292 -5.71 1.75 25.86
C LEU A 292 -6.56 1.85 27.14
N ALA A 293 -7.87 2.11 27.02
CA ALA A 293 -8.75 2.23 28.17
C ALA A 293 -9.13 0.87 28.79
N GLU A 294 -9.05 -0.22 28.02
CA GLU A 294 -9.43 -1.57 28.47
C GLU A 294 -8.47 -2.14 29.51
N ASN A 295 -7.16 -1.88 29.36
CA ASN A 295 -6.14 -2.44 30.22
C ASN A 295 -4.92 -1.50 30.33
N PRO A 296 -4.44 -1.19 31.54
CA PRO A 296 -3.26 -0.34 31.73
C PRO A 296 -1.94 -0.92 31.18
N ASP A 297 -1.89 -2.22 30.89
CA ASP A 297 -0.71 -2.86 30.28
C ASP A 297 -0.70 -2.72 28.74
N HIS A 298 -1.80 -2.24 28.13
CA HIS A 298 -1.84 -1.97 26.70
C HIS A 298 -0.98 -0.77 26.34
N ASP A 299 -0.25 -0.88 25.24
CA ASP A 299 0.70 0.15 24.81
C ASP A 299 0.98 0.07 23.31
N PHE A 300 1.51 1.15 22.74
CA PHE A 300 1.87 1.25 21.34
C PHE A 300 3.38 1.14 21.11
N VAL A 301 3.79 0.94 19.86
CA VAL A 301 5.19 0.95 19.43
C VAL A 301 5.36 2.07 18.42
N THR A 302 6.12 3.09 18.77
CA THR A 302 6.41 4.22 17.87
C THR A 302 7.91 4.40 17.72
N SER A 303 8.32 4.87 16.54
CA SER A 303 9.70 5.28 16.32
C SER A 303 10.03 6.54 17.13
N PHE A 304 11.32 6.73 17.43
CA PHE A 304 11.77 7.83 18.26
C PHE A 304 11.43 9.19 17.62
N GLY A 305 10.67 10.01 18.34
CA GLY A 305 10.26 11.34 17.88
C GLY A 305 8.90 11.37 17.17
N CYS A 306 8.28 10.21 16.91
CA CYS A 306 6.90 10.12 16.47
C CYS A 306 5.96 10.15 17.68
N VAL A 307 4.74 10.63 17.48
CA VAL A 307 3.70 10.69 18.52
C VAL A 307 2.52 9.87 18.05
N ALA A 308 2.07 8.93 18.88
CA ALA A 308 0.87 8.16 18.58
C ALA A 308 -0.37 9.06 18.67
N ASP A 309 -1.12 9.16 17.58
CA ASP A 309 -2.42 9.84 17.55
C ASP A 309 -3.52 8.83 17.88
N THR A 310 -3.63 8.49 19.16
CA THR A 310 -4.52 7.44 19.66
C THR A 310 -6.01 7.71 19.40
N ALA A 311 -6.38 8.94 19.01
CA ALA A 311 -7.74 9.28 18.60
C ALA A 311 -8.08 8.83 17.17
N ASN A 312 -7.08 8.72 16.29
CA ASN A 312 -7.25 8.36 14.88
C ASN A 312 -6.59 7.03 14.51
N TRP A 313 -5.76 6.49 15.39
CA TRP A 313 -5.18 5.16 15.21
C TRP A 313 -6.22 4.06 15.36
N VAL A 314 -6.08 3.03 14.53
CA VAL A 314 -6.86 1.79 14.61
C VAL A 314 -5.91 0.65 14.96
N THR A 315 -6.34 -0.20 15.88
CA THR A 315 -5.62 -1.42 16.27
C THR A 315 -6.33 -2.65 15.76
N TYR A 316 -5.57 -3.68 15.40
CA TYR A 316 -6.09 -4.96 14.95
C TYR A 316 -5.42 -6.13 15.66
N ARG A 317 -6.16 -7.22 15.84
CA ARG A 317 -5.60 -8.53 16.17
C ARG A 317 -5.26 -9.27 14.88
N LEU A 318 -4.16 -10.01 14.86
CA LEU A 318 -3.83 -10.95 13.78
C LEU A 318 -4.60 -12.26 13.98
N ASP A 319 -5.40 -12.66 12.99
CA ASP A 319 -6.04 -13.96 12.95
C ASP A 319 -5.03 -15.03 12.52
N ASN A 320 -4.62 -15.88 13.46
CA ASN A 320 -3.64 -16.92 13.21
C ASN A 320 -4.19 -18.09 12.37
N THR A 321 -5.51 -18.24 12.29
CA THR A 321 -6.14 -19.31 11.50
C THR A 321 -6.13 -19.00 10.00
N GLN A 322 -5.77 -17.76 9.62
CA GLN A 322 -5.81 -17.30 8.24
C GLN A 322 -4.58 -16.50 7.81
N SER A 323 -3.60 -16.32 8.69
CA SER A 323 -2.40 -15.54 8.39
C SER A 323 -1.23 -16.44 8.01
N TYR A 324 -0.81 -16.37 6.75
CA TYR A 324 0.22 -17.21 6.16
C TYR A 324 1.23 -16.42 5.31
N LEU A 325 2.45 -16.94 5.25
CA LEU A 325 3.42 -16.65 4.19
C LEU A 325 3.57 -17.90 3.34
N ILE A 326 3.29 -17.79 2.05
CA ILE A 326 3.34 -18.91 1.10
C ILE A 326 4.59 -18.76 0.23
N GLY A 327 5.46 -19.75 0.24
CA GLY A 327 6.76 -19.68 -0.40
C GLY A 327 6.66 -19.68 -1.93
N GLY A 328 7.54 -18.92 -2.57
CA GLY A 328 7.68 -18.88 -4.03
C GLY A 328 9.15 -18.75 -4.44
N GLY A 329 9.43 -19.04 -5.72
CA GLY A 329 10.81 -19.06 -6.21
C GLY A 329 11.64 -20.10 -5.47
N GLY A 330 12.75 -19.68 -4.86
CA GLY A 330 13.60 -20.54 -4.03
C GLY A 330 12.91 -21.08 -2.77
N TYR A 331 11.72 -20.59 -2.40
CA TYR A 331 10.90 -21.13 -1.32
C TYR A 331 9.67 -21.90 -1.79
N GLU A 332 9.58 -22.29 -3.07
CA GLU A 332 8.46 -23.11 -3.55
C GLU A 332 8.24 -24.36 -2.66
N GLY A 333 6.97 -24.64 -2.33
CA GLY A 333 6.57 -25.69 -1.39
C GLY A 333 6.83 -25.37 0.10
N SER A 334 7.34 -24.19 0.43
CA SER A 334 7.50 -23.71 1.81
C SER A 334 6.28 -22.91 2.26
N TRP A 335 6.03 -22.88 3.56
CA TRP A 335 4.94 -22.11 4.14
C TRP A 335 5.25 -21.76 5.60
N LEU A 336 4.72 -20.63 6.05
CA LEU A 336 4.74 -20.22 7.45
C LEU A 336 3.34 -19.77 7.86
N GLN A 337 2.87 -20.23 9.00
CA GLN A 337 1.70 -19.69 9.69
C GLN A 337 2.16 -18.65 10.71
N LEU A 338 1.41 -17.56 10.77
CA LEU A 338 1.71 -16.42 11.63
C LEU A 338 0.79 -16.43 12.84
N SER A 339 1.34 -16.10 14.00
CA SER A 339 0.59 -15.95 15.25
C SER A 339 0.86 -14.59 15.87
N HIS A 340 -0.16 -13.96 16.44
CA HIS A 340 -0.02 -12.64 17.04
C HIS A 340 1.05 -12.63 18.15
N MET A 341 1.88 -11.59 18.18
CA MET A 341 2.80 -11.33 19.28
C MET A 341 2.66 -9.90 19.80
N PRO A 342 2.71 -9.69 21.13
CA PRO A 342 2.78 -10.73 22.16
C PRO A 342 1.45 -11.51 22.26
N TYR A 343 1.51 -12.73 22.79
CA TYR A 343 0.34 -13.61 22.90
C TYR A 343 -0.77 -13.02 23.79
N GLU A 344 -0.42 -12.23 24.80
CA GLU A 344 -1.40 -11.51 25.63
C GLU A 344 -2.04 -10.29 24.92
N GLU A 345 -1.69 -10.05 23.66
CA GLU A 345 -2.19 -8.96 22.81
C GLU A 345 -1.92 -7.54 23.33
N SER A 346 -1.10 -7.36 24.38
CA SER A 346 -0.80 -6.04 24.98
C SER A 346 -0.29 -4.98 24.00
N LYS A 347 0.22 -5.42 22.84
CA LYS A 347 0.57 -4.60 21.68
C LYS A 347 -0.06 -5.23 20.45
N ARG A 348 -1.07 -4.57 19.88
CA ARG A 348 -1.76 -5.01 18.67
C ARG A 348 -1.10 -4.45 17.42
N PHE A 349 -1.49 -4.97 16.25
CA PHE A 349 -1.17 -4.32 14.98
C PHE A 349 -1.79 -2.93 14.99
N GLN A 350 -1.05 -1.92 14.54
CA GLN A 350 -1.41 -0.51 14.67
C GLN A 350 -1.33 0.17 13.31
N LEU A 351 -2.41 0.86 12.96
CA LEU A 351 -2.59 1.59 11.71
C LEU A 351 -2.74 3.08 12.02
N GLY A 352 -1.89 3.92 11.43
CA GLY A 352 -1.94 5.37 11.60
C GLY A 352 -0.63 6.07 11.25
N GLU A 353 -0.58 7.39 11.45
CA GLU A 353 0.65 8.20 11.36
C GLU A 353 1.68 7.71 12.39
N GLY A 354 2.82 7.19 11.93
CA GLY A 354 3.82 6.50 12.76
C GLY A 354 3.40 5.11 13.24
N GLY A 355 2.30 4.58 12.69
CA GLY A 355 1.72 3.27 13.01
C GLY A 355 2.63 2.10 12.60
N ASN A 356 3.50 2.28 11.61
CA ASN A 356 4.49 1.26 11.23
C ASN A 356 5.57 1.01 12.31
N GLY A 357 5.78 1.95 13.25
CA GLY A 357 6.75 1.81 14.34
C GLY A 357 8.23 2.04 13.96
N VAL A 358 8.53 2.35 12.71
CA VAL A 358 9.88 2.54 12.16
C VAL A 358 10.17 3.99 11.76
N ASN A 359 9.20 4.66 11.14
CA ASN A 359 9.24 6.09 10.84
C ASN A 359 7.94 6.78 11.31
N CYS A 360 7.73 8.04 10.94
CA CYS A 360 6.54 8.80 11.33
C CYS A 360 5.48 8.91 10.23
N GLU A 361 5.64 8.19 9.11
CA GLU A 361 4.68 8.22 8.00
C GLU A 361 3.42 7.40 8.34
N TYR A 362 2.34 7.65 7.61
CA TYR A 362 1.13 6.84 7.70
C TYR A 362 1.43 5.39 7.29
N GLY A 363 1.21 4.44 8.20
CA GLY A 363 1.65 3.07 8.02
C GLY A 363 0.94 2.06 8.90
N LEU A 364 1.19 0.79 8.60
CA LEU A 364 0.71 -0.37 9.35
C LEU A 364 1.92 -1.14 9.90
N GLY A 365 1.91 -1.36 11.21
CA GLY A 365 2.97 -2.09 11.90
C GLY A 365 2.40 -3.14 12.84
N GLY A 366 3.09 -4.26 12.99
CA GLY A 366 2.72 -5.25 14.01
C GLY A 366 3.72 -6.39 14.14
N TRP A 367 3.71 -7.00 15.32
CA TRP A 367 4.62 -8.08 15.70
C TRP A 367 3.90 -9.43 15.64
N PHE A 368 4.58 -10.43 15.11
CA PHE A 368 4.11 -11.80 15.04
C PHE A 368 5.22 -12.80 15.37
N ALA A 369 4.80 -14.02 15.70
CA ALA A 369 5.63 -15.21 15.63
C ALA A 369 5.26 -16.00 14.38
N TRP A 370 6.18 -16.86 13.95
CA TRP A 370 6.02 -17.64 12.73
C TRP A 370 6.47 -19.07 12.96
N GLU A 371 5.76 -20.03 12.39
CA GLU A 371 6.15 -21.44 12.36
C GLU A 371 5.67 -22.12 11.10
N GLY A 372 6.32 -23.20 10.68
CA GLY A 372 5.93 -23.92 9.47
C GLY A 372 7.06 -24.77 8.92
N ALA A 373 7.17 -24.83 7.60
CA ALA A 373 8.20 -25.59 6.91
C ALA A 373 8.85 -24.76 5.80
N ILE A 374 10.17 -24.69 5.79
CA ILE A 374 10.98 -24.08 4.73
C ILE A 374 11.83 -25.16 4.09
N LEU A 375 11.68 -25.37 2.78
CA LEU A 375 12.39 -26.40 2.02
C LEU A 375 12.27 -27.80 2.67
N GLY A 376 11.08 -28.11 3.20
CA GLY A 376 10.77 -29.36 3.91
C GLY A 376 11.34 -29.46 5.33
N GLN A 377 12.04 -28.45 5.83
CA GLN A 377 12.53 -28.40 7.21
C GLN A 377 11.54 -27.65 8.10
N SER A 378 11.17 -28.24 9.24
CA SER A 378 10.32 -27.56 10.21
C SER A 378 11.09 -26.42 10.88
N VAL A 379 10.49 -25.24 10.90
CA VAL A 379 11.07 -24.01 11.43
C VAL A 379 10.08 -23.28 12.32
N MET A 380 10.60 -22.48 13.25
CA MET A 380 9.81 -21.57 14.06
C MET A 380 10.66 -20.40 14.54
N GLY A 381 10.05 -19.24 14.67
CA GLY A 381 10.64 -18.03 15.23
C GLY A 381 9.65 -17.27 16.09
N MET A 382 10.13 -16.76 17.22
CA MET A 382 9.30 -16.02 18.17
C MET A 382 9.18 -14.54 17.82
N SER A 383 9.83 -14.09 16.74
CA SER A 383 9.83 -12.70 16.35
C SER A 383 9.91 -12.51 14.85
N GLY A 384 8.94 -11.78 14.33
CA GLY A 384 8.91 -11.22 12.99
C GLY A 384 7.91 -10.07 12.92
N ASP A 385 8.12 -9.13 12.02
CA ASP A 385 7.33 -7.91 11.94
C ASP A 385 6.72 -7.73 10.55
N LEU A 386 5.51 -7.17 10.50
CA LEU A 386 4.99 -6.47 9.33
C LEU A 386 5.24 -4.98 9.57
N VAL A 387 5.94 -4.31 8.65
CA VAL A 387 6.27 -2.88 8.76
C VAL A 387 6.14 -2.22 7.38
N VAL A 388 5.02 -1.55 7.14
CA VAL A 388 4.76 -0.91 5.85
C VAL A 388 4.25 0.51 5.97
N ASP A 389 4.71 1.36 5.05
CA ASP A 389 4.15 2.68 4.79
C ASP A 389 3.00 2.53 3.81
N LEU A 390 1.92 3.26 4.04
CA LEU A 390 0.71 3.19 3.23
C LEU A 390 0.56 4.45 2.40
N GLY A 391 0.29 4.26 1.11
CA GLY A 391 -0.14 5.33 0.22
C GLY A 391 -1.52 5.86 0.59
N THR A 392 -2.03 6.81 -0.20
CA THR A 392 -3.36 7.39 0.00
C THR A 392 -4.48 6.35 -0.07
N ASP A 393 -5.47 6.50 0.80
CA ASP A 393 -6.70 5.71 0.77
C ASP A 393 -7.39 5.83 -0.58
N ILE A 394 -7.61 4.67 -1.21
CA ILE A 394 -8.52 4.54 -2.33
C ILE A 394 -9.84 4.04 -1.73
N ILE A 395 -10.86 4.89 -1.79
CA ILE A 395 -12.21 4.54 -1.32
C ILE A 395 -12.95 3.86 -2.47
N VAL A 396 -13.48 2.67 -2.21
CA VAL A 396 -14.34 1.96 -3.13
C VAL A 396 -15.77 2.09 -2.61
N ASP A 397 -16.55 2.93 -3.27
CA ASP A 397 -17.95 3.12 -2.94
C ASP A 397 -18.79 1.93 -3.42
N VAL A 398 -19.60 1.39 -2.52
CA VAL A 398 -20.65 0.43 -2.84
C VAL A 398 -21.95 1.22 -3.02
N PRO A 399 -22.43 1.40 -4.26
CA PRO A 399 -23.70 2.09 -4.48
C PRO A 399 -24.86 1.22 -4.00
N CYS A 400 -25.96 1.87 -3.63
CA CYS A 400 -27.17 1.15 -3.23
C CYS A 400 -27.69 0.25 -4.36
N GLY A 401 -28.19 -0.93 -4.01
CA GLY A 401 -28.59 -1.98 -4.95
C GLY A 401 -27.42 -2.76 -5.57
N SER A 402 -26.20 -2.57 -5.08
CA SER A 402 -24.99 -3.31 -5.51
C SER A 402 -24.22 -3.90 -4.33
N GLU A 403 -24.86 -3.97 -3.18
CA GLU A 403 -24.31 -4.54 -1.96
C GLU A 403 -24.18 -6.05 -2.07
N PHE A 404 -23.07 -6.56 -1.54
CA PHE A 404 -22.83 -7.98 -1.46
C PHE A 404 -21.98 -8.33 -0.25
N THR A 405 -21.95 -9.59 0.12
CA THR A 405 -20.95 -10.15 1.02
C THR A 405 -19.99 -11.03 0.25
N ALA A 406 -18.72 -11.01 0.65
CA ALA A 406 -17.69 -11.88 0.12
C ALA A 406 -17.14 -12.73 1.27
N GLU A 407 -17.38 -14.03 1.19
CA GLU A 407 -16.86 -15.00 2.14
C GLU A 407 -15.64 -15.69 1.52
N PHE A 408 -14.45 -15.40 2.05
CA PHE A 408 -13.23 -16.03 1.59
C PHE A 408 -12.99 -17.32 2.37
N TYR A 409 -12.71 -18.38 1.64
CA TYR A 409 -12.32 -19.67 2.19
C TYR A 409 -10.93 -19.98 1.69
N ASN A 410 -10.03 -20.25 2.63
CA ASN A 410 -8.65 -20.60 2.29
C ASN A 410 -8.26 -21.93 2.90
N ALA A 411 -7.39 -22.65 2.19
CA ALA A 411 -6.85 -23.91 2.64
C ALA A 411 -5.36 -23.94 2.30
N LEU A 412 -4.57 -24.39 3.26
CA LEU A 412 -3.12 -24.62 3.11
C LEU A 412 -2.86 -26.11 3.31
N ASN A 413 -2.24 -26.75 2.33
CA ASN A 413 -1.78 -28.12 2.49
C ASN A 413 -0.42 -28.13 3.21
N PRO A 414 -0.34 -28.56 4.49
CA PRO A 414 0.92 -28.52 5.23
C PRO A 414 1.97 -29.51 4.69
N ASN A 415 1.56 -30.53 3.93
CA ASN A 415 2.44 -31.53 3.36
C ASN A 415 3.17 -31.05 2.11
N SER A 416 2.54 -30.15 1.33
CA SER A 416 3.09 -29.63 0.08
C SER A 416 3.40 -28.14 0.11
N GLY A 417 2.90 -27.39 1.10
CA GLY A 417 3.00 -25.93 1.16
C GLY A 417 2.12 -25.20 0.14
N GLU A 418 1.20 -25.91 -0.52
CA GLU A 418 0.31 -25.34 -1.52
C GLU A 418 -0.91 -24.66 -0.88
N TYR A 419 -1.29 -23.51 -1.43
CA TYR A 419 -2.37 -22.67 -0.92
C TYR A 419 -3.46 -22.48 -1.98
N THR A 420 -4.71 -22.64 -1.59
CA THR A 420 -5.88 -22.34 -2.44
C THR A 420 -6.84 -21.42 -1.69
N GLU A 421 -7.38 -20.45 -2.42
CA GLU A 421 -8.44 -19.56 -1.95
C GLU A 421 -9.63 -19.63 -2.90
N ALA A 422 -10.84 -19.63 -2.33
CA ALA A 422 -12.10 -19.51 -3.04
C ALA A 422 -12.97 -18.46 -2.35
N VAL A 423 -13.92 -17.89 -3.09
CA VAL A 423 -14.79 -16.83 -2.58
C VAL A 423 -16.24 -17.15 -2.91
N GLN A 424 -17.09 -17.17 -1.90
CA GLN A 424 -18.55 -17.17 -2.07
C GLN A 424 -19.02 -15.72 -2.10
N PHE A 425 -19.76 -15.36 -3.14
CA PHE A 425 -20.44 -14.07 -3.21
C PHE A 425 -21.92 -14.23 -2.92
N THR A 426 -22.48 -13.35 -2.12
CA THR A 426 -23.93 -13.28 -1.88
C THR A 426 -24.41 -11.87 -2.15
N TYR A 427 -25.32 -11.71 -3.11
CA TYR A 427 -25.86 -10.40 -3.51
C TYR A 427 -27.21 -10.14 -2.84
N ALA A 428 -27.47 -8.90 -2.46
CA ALA A 428 -28.82 -8.47 -2.12
C ALA A 428 -29.54 -8.04 -3.41
N GLU A 429 -30.56 -8.78 -3.81
CA GLU A 429 -31.39 -8.46 -4.98
C GLU A 429 -32.81 -8.13 -4.54
N ASP A 430 -33.07 -6.84 -4.31
CA ASP A 430 -34.42 -6.35 -4.08
C ASP A 430 -35.13 -6.09 -5.41
N THR A 431 -36.29 -6.72 -5.58
CA THR A 431 -37.13 -6.63 -6.79
C THR A 431 -38.53 -6.08 -6.51
N THR A 432 -38.81 -5.68 -5.27
CA THR A 432 -40.14 -5.24 -4.86
C THR A 432 -40.18 -3.74 -4.76
N ALA A 433 -41.05 -3.11 -5.55
CA ALA A 433 -41.23 -1.66 -5.46
C ALA A 433 -41.96 -1.23 -4.16
N PRO A 434 -41.67 -0.01 -3.66
CA PRO A 434 -42.41 0.61 -2.56
C PRO A 434 -43.90 0.71 -2.87
N ASN A 435 -44.74 0.71 -1.83
CA ASN A 435 -46.20 0.75 -2.02
C ASN A 435 -46.78 2.08 -1.53
N MET A 436 -47.81 2.58 -2.22
CA MET A 436 -48.54 3.76 -1.75
C MET A 436 -49.26 3.44 -0.45
N GLU A 437 -49.18 4.34 0.54
CA GLU A 437 -49.93 4.17 1.79
C GLU A 437 -51.44 4.05 1.51
N SER A 438 -52.08 3.10 2.18
CA SER A 438 -53.53 2.89 2.06
C SER A 438 -54.39 4.10 2.48
N SER A 439 -53.79 5.07 3.17
CA SER A 439 -54.39 6.33 3.59
C SER A 439 -54.60 7.32 2.43
N CYS A 440 -53.88 7.16 1.32
CA CYS A 440 -53.95 8.06 0.16
C CYS A 440 -55.14 7.71 -0.76
N GLU A 441 -56.10 8.62 -0.85
CA GLU A 441 -57.24 8.46 -1.77
C GLU A 441 -56.89 8.87 -3.21
N ASN A 442 -57.39 8.10 -4.19
CA ASN A 442 -57.23 8.40 -5.63
C ASN A 442 -57.89 9.71 -6.06
N THR A 443 -58.91 10.16 -5.33
CA THR A 443 -59.66 11.36 -5.65
C THR A 443 -60.01 12.10 -4.37
N VAL A 444 -59.56 13.34 -4.25
CA VAL A 444 -59.84 14.20 -3.10
C VAL A 444 -60.67 15.39 -3.57
N SER A 445 -61.83 15.57 -2.93
CA SER A 445 -62.67 16.73 -3.16
C SER A 445 -62.12 17.92 -2.38
N LEU A 446 -61.84 19.01 -3.08
CA LEU A 446 -61.42 20.28 -2.50
C LEU A 446 -62.64 21.19 -2.29
N CYS A 447 -62.54 22.07 -1.30
CA CYS A 447 -63.54 23.09 -1.03
C CYS A 447 -62.89 24.45 -0.82
N PHE A 448 -63.67 25.52 -0.98
CA PHE A 448 -63.18 26.90 -0.90
C PHE A 448 -63.39 27.47 0.50
N GLU A 449 -62.32 27.98 1.10
CA GLU A 449 -62.37 28.74 2.35
C GLU A 449 -62.23 30.24 2.09
N PRO A 450 -63.19 31.09 2.53
CA PRO A 450 -63.25 32.52 2.16
C PRO A 450 -62.03 33.37 2.51
N ASN A 451 -61.23 32.96 3.50
CA ASN A 451 -60.07 33.71 3.98
C ASN A 451 -58.71 33.07 3.59
N ILE A 452 -58.71 31.84 3.07
CA ILE A 452 -57.50 31.03 2.81
C ILE A 452 -57.39 30.66 1.33
N GLY A 453 -58.52 30.55 0.61
CA GLY A 453 -58.59 30.03 -0.76
C GLY A 453 -58.95 28.54 -0.78
N VAL A 454 -58.58 27.83 -1.84
CA VAL A 454 -58.70 26.37 -1.88
C VAL A 454 -57.51 25.78 -1.12
N ALA A 455 -57.78 25.08 -0.01
CA ALA A 455 -56.74 24.40 0.74
C ALA A 455 -56.37 23.08 0.05
N PHE A 456 -55.08 22.87 -0.19
CA PHE A 456 -54.57 21.63 -0.75
C PHE A 456 -54.22 20.63 0.36
N PRO A 457 -54.54 19.34 0.20
CA PRO A 457 -54.11 18.32 1.15
C PRO A 457 -52.59 18.18 1.12
N GLU A 458 -52.03 17.73 2.24
CA GLU A 458 -50.64 17.29 2.31
C GLU A 458 -50.35 16.22 1.25
N PRO A 459 -49.12 16.16 0.69
CA PRO A 459 -48.73 15.12 -0.25
C PRO A 459 -48.89 13.72 0.35
N CYS A 460 -49.25 12.74 -0.48
CA CYS A 460 -49.30 11.35 -0.05
C CYS A 460 -47.90 10.79 0.24
N SER A 461 -47.81 9.87 1.19
CA SER A 461 -46.61 9.11 1.56
C SER A 461 -46.64 7.69 1.02
N PHE A 462 -45.48 7.05 0.98
CA PHE A 462 -45.30 5.67 0.58
C PHE A 462 -44.87 4.83 1.79
N GLU A 463 -45.34 3.59 1.85
CA GLU A 463 -44.84 2.56 2.75
C GLU A 463 -43.53 2.00 2.18
N GLU A 464 -42.57 1.73 3.06
CA GLU A 464 -41.35 1.00 2.72
C GLU A 464 -41.71 -0.40 2.16
N ASP A 465 -40.84 -0.94 1.31
CA ASP A 465 -40.97 -2.30 0.75
C ASP A 465 -40.55 -3.38 1.76
N ASN A 466 -40.32 -4.61 1.29
CA ASN A 466 -39.91 -5.74 2.14
C ASN A 466 -38.47 -5.64 2.67
N CYS A 467 -37.62 -4.79 2.10
CA CYS A 467 -36.24 -4.59 2.51
C CYS A 467 -36.03 -3.31 3.32
N GLY A 468 -37.04 -2.44 3.38
CA GLY A 468 -37.01 -1.23 4.19
C GLY A 468 -36.09 -0.16 3.61
N GLY A 469 -35.98 0.97 4.31
CA GLY A 469 -34.98 1.99 4.00
C GLY A 469 -35.53 3.27 3.37
N ALA A 470 -34.61 4.17 3.03
CA ALA A 470 -34.97 5.52 2.59
C ALA A 470 -35.48 5.52 1.14
N LEU A 471 -36.70 6.01 0.94
CA LEU A 471 -37.32 6.16 -0.38
C LEU A 471 -37.01 7.52 -1.00
N GLU A 472 -36.72 7.55 -2.30
CA GLU A 472 -36.71 8.80 -3.07
C GLU A 472 -38.13 9.06 -3.56
N ILE A 473 -38.82 10.03 -2.93
CA ILE A 473 -40.21 10.38 -3.26
C ILE A 473 -40.24 11.74 -3.95
N SER A 474 -40.90 11.80 -5.10
CA SER A 474 -41.18 13.04 -5.81
C SER A 474 -42.62 13.09 -6.30
N PHE A 475 -43.15 14.29 -6.53
CA PHE A 475 -44.43 14.45 -7.19
C PHE A 475 -44.45 15.65 -8.13
N THR A 476 -45.30 15.57 -9.14
CA THR A 476 -45.56 16.67 -10.07
C THR A 476 -47.05 16.96 -10.12
N GLU A 477 -47.41 18.22 -10.39
CA GLU A 477 -48.80 18.65 -10.47
C GLU A 477 -49.11 19.22 -11.87
N ALA A 478 -50.24 18.84 -12.42
CA ALA A 478 -50.74 19.36 -13.69
C ALA A 478 -52.22 19.75 -13.58
N VAL A 479 -52.56 20.95 -14.05
CA VAL A 479 -53.97 21.37 -14.16
C VAL A 479 -54.58 20.67 -15.37
N VAL A 480 -55.55 19.80 -15.12
CA VAL A 480 -56.21 19.01 -16.17
C VAL A 480 -57.47 19.72 -16.67
N SER A 481 -58.13 20.50 -15.81
CA SER A 481 -59.29 21.31 -16.18
C SER A 481 -59.43 22.57 -15.31
N GLY A 482 -60.07 23.61 -15.85
CA GLY A 482 -60.32 24.86 -15.12
C GLY A 482 -59.08 25.75 -14.95
N ASN A 483 -59.17 26.72 -14.04
CA ASN A 483 -58.05 27.60 -13.68
C ASN A 483 -58.01 27.80 -12.15
N PRO A 484 -57.11 27.11 -11.42
CA PRO A 484 -57.02 27.21 -9.96
C PRO A 484 -56.63 28.61 -9.47
N ASN A 485 -56.08 29.47 -10.34
CA ASN A 485 -55.69 30.85 -10.02
C ASN A 485 -56.77 31.89 -10.33
N ALA A 486 -57.96 31.47 -10.79
CA ALA A 486 -59.02 32.40 -11.17
C ALA A 486 -59.59 33.20 -9.99
N GLY A 487 -59.40 32.73 -8.75
CA GLY A 487 -59.84 33.43 -7.53
C GLY A 487 -61.37 33.54 -7.39
N ASN A 488 -62.11 32.68 -8.09
CA ASN A 488 -63.57 32.58 -8.09
C ASN A 488 -64.02 31.14 -7.77
N LEU A 489 -65.33 30.88 -7.80
CA LEU A 489 -65.91 29.55 -7.57
C LEU A 489 -65.93 28.68 -8.84
N ASP A 490 -65.12 28.99 -9.86
CA ASP A 490 -65.09 28.17 -11.06
C ASP A 490 -64.42 26.82 -10.75
N PRO A 491 -65.02 25.69 -11.15
CA PRO A 491 -64.47 24.38 -10.87
C PRO A 491 -63.17 24.15 -11.64
N PHE A 492 -62.26 23.39 -11.02
CA PHE A 492 -61.00 22.99 -11.62
C PHE A 492 -60.57 21.61 -11.11
N GLU A 493 -59.71 20.94 -11.87
CA GLU A 493 -59.10 19.68 -11.49
C GLU A 493 -57.58 19.73 -11.68
N ILE A 494 -56.87 19.26 -10.67
CA ILE A 494 -55.42 19.09 -10.67
C ILE A 494 -55.13 17.60 -10.53
N GLU A 495 -54.23 17.09 -11.37
CA GLU A 495 -53.69 15.76 -11.25
C GLU A 495 -52.30 15.85 -10.61
N ARG A 496 -52.12 15.13 -9.51
CA ARG A 496 -50.81 14.92 -8.87
C ARG A 496 -50.31 13.54 -9.26
N THR A 497 -49.13 13.48 -9.86
CA THR A 497 -48.43 12.22 -10.14
C THR A 497 -47.27 12.08 -9.18
N TYR A 498 -47.35 11.07 -8.31
CA TYR A 498 -46.31 10.69 -7.37
C TYR A 498 -45.46 9.57 -7.95
N GLU A 499 -44.16 9.63 -7.72
CA GLU A 499 -43.19 8.60 -8.05
C GLU A 499 -42.34 8.37 -6.79
N ALA A 500 -42.30 7.12 -6.34
CA ALA A 500 -41.37 6.69 -5.30
C ALA A 500 -40.50 5.57 -5.85
N SER A 501 -39.21 5.68 -5.61
CA SER A 501 -38.25 4.62 -5.89
C SER A 501 -37.47 4.23 -4.65
N ASP A 502 -37.22 2.94 -4.50
CA ASP A 502 -36.22 2.43 -3.58
C ASP A 502 -34.80 2.64 -4.14
N CYS A 503 -33.81 2.20 -3.38
CA CYS A 503 -32.42 2.38 -3.76
C CYS A 503 -31.91 1.34 -4.78
N SER A 504 -32.62 0.22 -4.92
CA SER A 504 -32.40 -0.83 -5.92
C SER A 504 -32.98 -0.45 -7.30
N GLY A 505 -33.69 0.68 -7.36
CA GLY A 505 -34.28 1.24 -8.57
C GLY A 505 -35.68 0.72 -8.88
N ASN A 506 -36.32 -0.03 -7.97
CA ASN A 506 -37.72 -0.39 -8.12
C ASN A 506 -38.58 0.82 -7.79
N ALA A 507 -39.55 1.11 -8.67
CA ALA A 507 -40.35 2.32 -8.57
C ALA A 507 -41.84 2.05 -8.71
N THR A 508 -42.64 2.81 -7.96
CA THR A 508 -44.09 2.82 -8.04
C THR A 508 -44.57 4.23 -8.37
N THR A 509 -45.49 4.31 -9.33
CA THR A 509 -46.17 5.56 -9.70
C THR A 509 -47.62 5.53 -9.25
N PHE A 510 -48.07 6.62 -8.64
CA PHE A 510 -49.46 6.79 -8.21
C PHE A 510 -50.02 8.14 -8.69
N THR A 511 -51.30 8.17 -9.06
CA THR A 511 -51.95 9.39 -9.54
C THR A 511 -53.15 9.73 -8.69
N GLN A 512 -53.19 10.95 -8.15
CA GLN A 512 -54.27 11.50 -7.36
C GLN A 512 -54.95 12.64 -8.11
N THR A 513 -56.27 12.60 -8.22
CA THR A 513 -57.07 13.70 -8.76
C THR A 513 -57.59 14.58 -7.61
N LEU A 514 -57.26 15.86 -7.65
CA LEU A 514 -57.83 16.87 -6.76
C LEU A 514 -58.91 17.64 -7.51
N SER A 515 -60.15 17.56 -7.06
CA SER A 515 -61.29 18.16 -7.75
C SER A 515 -61.95 19.23 -6.90
N PHE A 516 -61.99 20.46 -7.39
CA PHE A 516 -62.76 21.55 -6.80
C PHE A 516 -64.05 21.76 -7.60
N ALA A 517 -65.20 21.54 -6.97
CA ALA A 517 -66.50 21.64 -7.63
C ALA A 517 -67.13 23.04 -7.63
N GLY A 518 -66.46 24.06 -7.05
CA GLY A 518 -67.03 25.40 -6.89
C GLY A 518 -67.84 25.60 -5.60
N GLU A 519 -67.69 24.72 -4.62
CA GLU A 519 -68.47 24.71 -3.38
C GLU A 519 -67.65 25.20 -2.16
N ASN A 520 -68.30 25.89 -1.24
CA ASN A 520 -67.71 26.27 0.05
C ASN A 520 -67.61 25.02 0.95
N CYS A 521 -66.59 24.96 1.81
CA CYS A 521 -66.51 23.91 2.82
C CYS A 521 -67.76 23.96 3.71
N ASP A 522 -68.46 22.83 3.86
CA ASP A 522 -69.69 22.77 4.64
C ASP A 522 -69.35 22.98 6.13
N GLY A 523 -69.61 24.19 6.62
CA GLY A 523 -69.40 24.55 8.02
C GLY A 523 -70.57 24.03 8.83
N THR A 524 -70.28 23.10 9.75
CA THR A 524 -71.17 22.72 10.83
C THR A 524 -71.74 23.95 11.54
N GLU A 525 -73.03 24.23 11.31
CA GLU A 525 -73.82 24.98 12.28
C GLU A 525 -74.06 24.07 13.48
N ASP A 526 -73.34 24.33 14.58
CA ASP A 526 -73.98 24.30 15.88
C ASP A 526 -73.37 25.34 16.82
N VAL A 527 -74.24 26.24 17.26
CA VAL A 527 -73.98 27.32 18.20
C VAL A 527 -74.38 26.87 19.60
N LEU A 528 -73.67 27.39 20.62
CA LEU A 528 -73.84 27.33 22.09
C LEU A 528 -72.93 26.26 22.74
N ASP A 529 -71.96 26.59 23.60
CA ASP A 529 -71.95 27.60 24.66
C ASP A 529 -70.51 27.97 25.06
N SER A 530 -70.27 29.22 25.49
CA SER A 530 -68.98 29.66 26.07
C SER A 530 -68.98 29.45 27.59
N PRO A 531 -67.81 29.37 28.28
CA PRO A 531 -67.11 30.62 28.66
C PRO A 531 -65.56 30.54 28.74
N PHE A 532 -64.92 31.69 28.42
CA PHE A 532 -63.68 32.27 28.98
C PHE A 532 -62.37 31.44 29.04
N GLY A 533 -61.19 31.94 28.64
CA GLY A 533 -60.85 33.27 28.14
C GLY A 533 -59.34 33.54 27.95
N LEU A 534 -59.06 34.83 27.74
CA LEU A 534 -57.83 35.61 27.94
C LEU A 534 -56.74 35.67 26.86
N THR A 535 -56.76 36.84 26.17
CA THR A 535 -55.64 37.78 25.85
C THR A 535 -54.55 37.34 24.87
N SER A 536 -54.06 38.16 23.91
CA SER A 536 -53.76 39.60 23.94
C SER A 536 -53.53 40.21 22.52
N GLU A 537 -53.91 41.48 22.37
CA GLU A 537 -53.28 42.61 21.63
C GLU A 537 -52.52 42.31 20.32
N SER A 538 -53.06 42.67 19.15
CA SER A 538 -52.95 43.96 18.43
C SER A 538 -51.52 44.46 18.18
N GLN A 539 -51.11 44.57 16.91
CA GLN A 539 -50.81 45.87 16.29
C GLN A 539 -50.56 45.77 14.78
N THR A 540 -50.95 46.86 14.13
CA THR A 540 -50.96 47.17 12.71
C THR A 540 -49.59 47.62 12.17
N SER A 541 -49.39 47.33 10.88
CA SER A 541 -48.55 47.98 9.85
C SER A 541 -47.76 49.25 10.21
N GLU A 542 -46.52 49.33 9.72
CA GLU A 542 -46.11 50.33 8.71
C GLU A 542 -44.72 50.00 8.09
N GLU A 543 -44.53 50.47 6.86
CA GLU A 543 -43.42 50.24 5.92
C GLU A 543 -42.04 50.72 6.42
N PHE A 544 -40.95 50.06 6.01
CA PHE A 544 -39.73 50.76 5.57
C PHE A 544 -38.81 49.91 4.68
N SER A 545 -38.19 50.59 3.73
CA SER A 545 -37.35 50.07 2.66
C SER A 545 -35.98 49.52 3.11
N GLY A 546 -35.54 48.48 2.39
CA GLY A 546 -34.21 48.40 1.78
C GLY A 546 -32.99 48.16 2.68
N ALA A 547 -32.45 46.94 2.63
CA ALA A 547 -31.01 46.69 2.61
C ALA A 547 -30.75 45.27 2.07
N GLN A 548 -29.84 45.18 1.11
CA GLN A 548 -29.36 43.92 0.56
C GLN A 548 -28.61 43.09 1.61
N LEU A 549 -28.87 41.78 1.65
CA LEU A 549 -27.92 40.78 2.11
C LEU A 549 -27.87 39.67 1.06
N GLN A 550 -26.79 39.66 0.29
CA GLN A 550 -26.35 38.49 -0.46
C GLN A 550 -26.10 37.35 0.54
N GLN A 551 -26.81 36.25 0.40
CA GLN A 551 -26.34 34.96 0.89
C GLN A 551 -25.97 34.13 -0.33
N ASN A 552 -24.66 34.05 -0.54
CA ASN A 552 -24.02 33.03 -1.36
C ASN A 552 -24.32 31.66 -0.75
N THR A 553 -25.22 30.90 -1.36
CA THR A 553 -25.21 29.45 -1.26
C THR A 553 -24.24 28.91 -2.30
N PRO A 554 -23.21 28.13 -1.94
CA PRO A 554 -22.40 27.44 -2.93
C PRO A 554 -23.28 26.35 -3.55
N ALA A 555 -23.50 26.41 -4.86
CA ALA A 555 -24.06 25.31 -5.61
C ALA A 555 -23.09 24.11 -5.49
N SER A 556 -23.47 23.08 -4.72
CA SER A 556 -22.80 21.79 -4.81
C SER A 556 -23.13 21.18 -6.17
N HIS A 557 -22.13 21.14 -7.04
CA HIS A 557 -22.25 20.49 -8.34
C HIS A 557 -21.97 18.99 -8.10
N SER A 558 -22.98 18.14 -8.13
CA SER A 558 -22.77 16.68 -8.16
C SER A 558 -22.16 16.31 -9.52
N ARG A 559 -21.05 15.58 -9.51
CA ARG A 559 -20.33 15.14 -10.72
C ARG A 559 -20.99 13.84 -11.20
N LYS A 560 -21.63 13.86 -12.38
CA LYS A 560 -22.17 12.71 -13.09
C LYS A 560 -20.99 11.97 -13.71
N THR A 561 -20.80 10.73 -13.33
CA THR A 561 -19.70 9.88 -13.80
C THR A 561 -20.16 9.07 -15.00
N SER A 562 -19.21 8.79 -15.90
CA SER A 562 -19.41 7.90 -17.02
C SER A 562 -19.45 6.45 -16.55
N SER A 563 -20.27 5.61 -17.17
CA SER A 563 -20.44 4.20 -16.77
C SER A 563 -20.38 3.25 -17.97
N ILE A 564 -20.04 1.98 -17.75
CA ILE A 564 -19.99 0.96 -18.80
C ILE A 564 -20.81 -0.27 -18.39
N ALA A 565 -21.74 -0.71 -19.25
CA ALA A 565 -22.62 -1.83 -18.97
C ALA A 565 -22.99 -2.64 -20.24
N PRO A 566 -23.10 -3.98 -20.19
CA PRO A 566 -22.74 -4.85 -19.06
C PRO A 566 -21.24 -4.82 -18.75
N ASN A 567 -20.89 -5.10 -17.49
CA ASN A 567 -19.54 -5.16 -16.97
C ASN A 567 -19.55 -6.05 -15.71
N PRO A 568 -19.23 -7.36 -15.78
CA PRO A 568 -18.44 -8.02 -16.81
C PRO A 568 -19.09 -8.15 -18.20
N THR A 569 -18.25 -8.28 -19.22
CA THR A 569 -18.67 -8.22 -20.63
C THR A 569 -18.30 -9.48 -21.38
N GLU A 570 -19.29 -10.15 -21.96
CA GLU A 570 -19.05 -11.31 -22.82
C GLU A 570 -18.67 -10.92 -24.26
N SER A 571 -19.39 -9.95 -24.85
CA SER A 571 -19.23 -9.59 -26.26
C SER A 571 -19.22 -8.08 -26.51
N THR A 572 -20.19 -7.35 -25.98
CA THR A 572 -20.29 -5.89 -26.16
C THR A 572 -20.81 -5.20 -24.90
N SER A 573 -20.22 -4.05 -24.57
CA SER A 573 -20.76 -3.11 -23.57
C SER A 573 -21.18 -1.81 -24.22
N THR A 574 -21.96 -1.02 -23.51
CA THR A 574 -22.25 0.37 -23.83
C THR A 574 -21.59 1.25 -22.78
N LEU A 575 -20.67 2.10 -23.23
CA LEU A 575 -20.12 3.18 -22.43
C LEU A 575 -21.08 4.38 -22.52
N LYS A 576 -21.73 4.69 -21.40
CA LYS A 576 -22.49 5.92 -21.19
C LYS A 576 -21.52 7.00 -20.75
N LEU A 577 -21.21 7.89 -21.69
CA LEU A 577 -20.33 9.04 -21.47
C LEU A 577 -21.17 10.23 -21.01
N GLU A 578 -20.92 10.73 -19.80
CA GLU A 578 -21.55 11.96 -19.27
C GLU A 578 -20.58 13.14 -19.48
N ARG A 579 -21.04 14.22 -20.12
CA ARG A 579 -20.23 15.41 -20.46
C ARG A 579 -20.78 16.66 -19.83
N TRP A 580 -19.87 17.49 -19.29
CA TRP A 580 -20.20 18.83 -18.80
C TRP A 580 -20.15 19.91 -19.87
N GLU A 581 -19.34 19.72 -20.90
CA GLU A 581 -19.06 20.73 -21.93
C GLU A 581 -18.99 20.08 -23.32
N SER A 582 -19.20 20.89 -24.36
CA SER A 582 -19.09 20.49 -25.77
C SER A 582 -17.63 20.34 -26.22
N GLU A 583 -16.77 19.72 -25.39
CA GLU A 583 -15.36 19.50 -25.67
C GLU A 583 -15.12 18.21 -26.46
N LYS A 584 -14.00 18.17 -27.20
CA LYS A 584 -13.50 16.96 -27.84
C LYS A 584 -13.08 15.93 -26.78
N THR A 585 -13.62 14.71 -26.87
CA THR A 585 -13.27 13.60 -25.97
C THR A 585 -12.54 12.49 -26.72
N VAL A 586 -11.46 11.97 -26.16
CA VAL A 586 -10.72 10.80 -26.64
C VAL A 586 -10.84 9.67 -25.62
N ILE A 587 -11.24 8.49 -26.08
CA ILE A 587 -11.39 7.30 -25.23
C ILE A 587 -10.32 6.30 -25.67
N ARG A 588 -9.55 5.81 -24.70
CA ARG A 588 -8.50 4.81 -24.89
C ARG A 588 -8.75 3.65 -23.94
N VAL A 589 -8.35 2.45 -24.33
CA VAL A 589 -8.49 1.27 -23.48
C VAL A 589 -7.13 0.62 -23.34
N PHE A 590 -6.71 0.35 -22.12
CA PHE A 590 -5.43 -0.25 -21.79
C PHE A 590 -5.63 -1.61 -21.14
N ASN A 591 -4.73 -2.56 -21.40
CA ASN A 591 -4.64 -3.80 -20.63
C ASN A 591 -3.85 -3.58 -19.33
N LEU A 592 -3.78 -4.61 -18.48
CA LEU A 592 -3.04 -4.57 -17.20
C LEU A 592 -1.51 -4.34 -17.37
N ALA A 593 -0.96 -4.57 -18.56
CA ALA A 593 0.43 -4.25 -18.88
C ALA A 593 0.63 -2.79 -19.38
N GLY A 594 -0.41 -1.95 -19.31
CA GLY A 594 -0.35 -0.54 -19.72
C GLY A 594 -0.34 -0.31 -21.24
N LYS A 595 -0.58 -1.35 -22.05
CA LYS A 595 -0.61 -1.26 -23.52
C LYS A 595 -2.03 -1.01 -24.03
N GLU A 596 -2.16 -0.12 -25.02
CA GLU A 596 -3.46 0.17 -25.66
C GLU A 596 -4.01 -1.10 -26.34
N ALA A 597 -5.17 -1.56 -25.88
CA ALA A 597 -5.78 -2.85 -26.21
C ALA A 597 -6.75 -2.76 -27.40
N MET A 598 -7.27 -1.56 -27.71
CA MET A 598 -8.11 -1.29 -28.87
C MET A 598 -7.88 0.13 -29.39
N PRO A 599 -8.21 0.42 -30.66
CA PRO A 599 -8.03 1.75 -31.23
C PRO A 599 -8.80 2.83 -30.46
N SER A 600 -8.15 3.98 -30.22
CA SER A 600 -8.78 5.13 -29.59
C SER A 600 -10.04 5.61 -30.32
N ILE A 601 -11.10 5.90 -29.58
CA ILE A 601 -12.35 6.46 -30.09
C ILE A 601 -12.34 7.97 -29.84
N THR A 602 -12.52 8.77 -30.88
CA THR A 602 -12.57 10.24 -30.76
C THR A 602 -13.98 10.73 -31.06
N ILE A 603 -14.51 11.57 -30.19
CA ILE A 603 -15.80 12.23 -30.39
C ILE A 603 -15.59 13.72 -30.54
N ALA A 604 -16.17 14.28 -31.61
CA ALA A 604 -16.09 15.70 -31.93
C ALA A 604 -16.98 16.56 -31.01
N GLU A 605 -16.65 17.84 -30.96
CA GLU A 605 -17.43 18.88 -30.28
C GLU A 605 -18.84 18.94 -30.88
N SER A 606 -19.87 18.94 -30.03
CA SER A 606 -21.28 18.98 -30.43
C SER A 606 -22.10 19.83 -29.44
N GLU A 607 -22.95 20.71 -29.96
CA GLU A 607 -23.69 21.70 -29.16
C GLU A 607 -24.93 21.13 -28.43
N SER A 608 -25.30 19.85 -28.61
CA SER A 608 -26.66 19.42 -28.25
C SER A 608 -26.85 18.17 -27.38
N ASN A 609 -25.81 17.45 -26.92
CA ASN A 609 -26.02 16.28 -26.06
C ASN A 609 -25.04 16.26 -24.88
N ALA A 610 -25.58 16.30 -23.65
CA ALA A 610 -24.86 16.13 -22.40
C ALA A 610 -24.43 14.67 -22.14
N SER A 611 -25.01 13.69 -22.85
CA SER A 611 -24.66 12.27 -22.72
C SER A 611 -24.54 11.58 -24.09
N ALA A 612 -23.60 10.64 -24.22
CA ALA A 612 -23.39 9.84 -25.42
C ALA A 612 -23.27 8.36 -25.07
N LEU A 613 -23.94 7.49 -25.84
CA LEU A 613 -23.84 6.04 -25.72
C LEU A 613 -22.87 5.50 -26.78
N ILE A 614 -21.83 4.80 -26.35
CA ILE A 614 -20.73 4.35 -27.20
C ILE A 614 -20.63 2.84 -27.08
N PRO A 615 -20.85 2.09 -28.17
CA PRO A 615 -20.68 0.64 -28.15
C PRO A 615 -19.19 0.28 -28.06
N MET A 616 -18.85 -0.54 -27.08
CA MET A 616 -17.52 -1.06 -26.77
C MET A 616 -17.50 -2.55 -27.12
N ASN A 617 -16.74 -2.92 -28.15
CA ASN A 617 -16.69 -4.31 -28.63
C ASN A 617 -15.53 -5.08 -27.97
N ALA A 618 -15.85 -6.11 -27.19
CA ALA A 618 -14.89 -6.97 -26.50
C ALA A 618 -14.52 -8.26 -27.28
N SER A 619 -15.08 -8.47 -28.48
CA SER A 619 -14.92 -9.72 -29.25
C SER A 619 -13.47 -10.01 -29.68
N ALA A 620 -12.60 -9.01 -29.72
CA ALA A 620 -11.17 -9.17 -30.04
C ALA A 620 -10.25 -9.12 -28.80
N LEU A 621 -10.81 -8.91 -27.60
CA LEU A 621 -10.06 -8.81 -26.35
C LEU A 621 -9.97 -10.17 -25.66
N ILE A 622 -8.86 -10.42 -24.98
CA ILE A 622 -8.66 -11.60 -24.13
C ILE A 622 -9.45 -11.39 -22.81
N PRO A 623 -10.02 -12.43 -22.20
CA PRO A 623 -10.64 -12.30 -20.87
C PRO A 623 -9.68 -11.67 -19.86
N GLY A 624 -10.18 -10.73 -19.05
CA GLY A 624 -9.37 -9.97 -18.11
C GLY A 624 -9.88 -8.55 -17.88
N CYS A 625 -9.13 -7.80 -17.08
CA CYS A 625 -9.45 -6.41 -16.74
C CYS A 625 -8.76 -5.42 -17.68
N TYR A 626 -9.50 -4.39 -18.08
CA TYR A 626 -9.05 -3.29 -18.92
C TYR A 626 -9.37 -1.95 -18.26
N LEU A 627 -8.52 -0.95 -18.51
CA LEU A 627 -8.72 0.43 -18.07
C LEU A 627 -9.22 1.26 -19.25
N VAL A 628 -10.47 1.71 -19.20
CA VAL A 628 -11.03 2.67 -20.15
C VAL A 628 -10.71 4.07 -19.63
N ARG A 629 -9.88 4.81 -20.34
CA ARG A 629 -9.50 6.19 -20.03
C ARG A 629 -10.20 7.15 -20.99
N ILE A 630 -10.95 8.09 -20.42
CA ILE A 630 -11.72 9.11 -21.11
C ILE A 630 -11.00 10.44 -20.89
N GLU A 631 -10.51 11.06 -21.96
CA GLU A 631 -9.69 12.27 -21.91
C GLU A 631 -10.42 13.42 -22.61
N SER A 632 -10.67 14.52 -21.91
CA SER A 632 -11.05 15.82 -22.47
C SER A 632 -9.96 16.86 -22.18
N ALA A 633 -10.14 18.11 -22.63
CA ALA A 633 -9.20 19.18 -22.31
C ALA A 633 -9.27 19.56 -20.82
N SER A 634 -10.44 19.41 -20.22
CA SER A 634 -10.76 19.80 -18.84
C SER A 634 -10.66 18.67 -17.80
N ALA A 635 -10.71 17.40 -18.21
CA ALA A 635 -10.75 16.27 -17.28
C ALA A 635 -10.20 14.95 -17.87
N VAL A 636 -9.76 14.07 -16.97
CA VAL A 636 -9.50 12.67 -17.26
C VAL A 636 -10.35 11.83 -16.32
N GLU A 637 -11.09 10.89 -16.88
CA GLU A 637 -11.92 9.92 -16.15
C GLU A 637 -11.48 8.50 -16.54
N THR A 638 -11.57 7.56 -15.59
CA THR A 638 -11.16 6.17 -15.79
C THR A 638 -12.24 5.22 -15.31
N ILE A 639 -12.51 4.20 -16.11
CA ILE A 639 -13.49 3.16 -15.80
C ILE A 639 -12.81 1.79 -15.95
N ARG A 640 -13.01 0.91 -14.97
CA ARG A 640 -12.61 -0.50 -15.06
C ARG A 640 -13.61 -1.25 -15.94
N TRP A 641 -13.11 -1.96 -16.95
CA TRP A 641 -13.90 -2.80 -17.84
C TRP A 641 -13.41 -4.24 -17.78
N VAL A 642 -14.25 -5.14 -17.30
CA VAL A 642 -13.98 -6.57 -17.17
C VAL A 642 -14.57 -7.30 -18.37
N VAL A 643 -13.75 -8.08 -19.05
CA VAL A 643 -14.16 -8.98 -20.13
C VAL A 643 -14.12 -10.40 -19.57
N SER A 644 -15.28 -11.04 -19.46
CA SER A 644 -15.45 -12.44 -19.01
C SER A 644 -15.95 -13.26 -20.19
N ARG A 645 -15.31 -14.38 -20.53
CA ARG A 645 -15.82 -15.30 -21.55
C ARG A 645 -15.83 -16.72 -21.05
#